data_AF-A0A957HXX0-F1
#
_entry.id   AF-A0A957HXX0-F1
#
_cell.length_a   1.000
_cell.length_b   1.000
_cell.length_c   1.000
_cell.angle_alpha   90.00
_cell.angle_beta   90.00
_cell.angle_gamma   90.00
#
_symmetry.space_group_name_H-M   'P 1'
#
loop_
_entity.id
_entity.type
_entity.pdbx_description
1 polymer ?
#
loop_
_entity_poly.entity_id
_entity_poly.type
_entity_poly.pdbx_seq_one_letter_code
_entity_poly.pdbx_strand_id
1 'polypeptide(L)'
;MQTHLPLLENKKPFAAHWRRWLILLIISTAVCAILLPFISVSANNTEAQLGKTTAVPTTLSQPVMIDINTVPYGAEPRDYVMVGSQIFFTADTDGYGRELWASDGTITGTHMVKDIAPGWDSSSIEDMADLDGQLIFEANDGIHGDELWISDGTEGGTYLLKEITVGYTGPSRISDVAVFGTMAFFQADDITNGRELWKTDGTTAGTVMVKDINPGADDSLPAYFTAMGGAVYFRADDGVNGAELWKTDGTEGGTTLVADINPGSSDSLSGYEIVTNGSLLFLTARGSYYNFELWVSDGTGPGTTLIEIQPGISGSYPQYKTVIGSSIVFYANDGTNGSELWRSDGTPGGTSLVKDINPGTAGSSILYPVAAGPRVFFRATTDSDGAELWMTDGTEMGTVMVKDIQAGSLSGIPQEITAVSNNVFFTADDGVNGRELWHSDGTEPGTVMVQDIDPGARGSAPNNLTGLTNALLFSAFSPTSGTEVWRSDGTEIGTDLLINIPDNYTNGTWPYEFTPFNDGVVFWGDDGVHGYEYWFSDGTEAGTYLLADINPGYLDGDAGSTSSAQLGGNLLFAGDNETVGTELWRTDGTPAGTIMVKDIHVGITSSLVTDLTTFGSYVYFGADDGVSGSELWRSDGTEAGTTLFADIQSGLLESDPYDLTATTTYLFFIADDGVHGAELWATDGVSTNMVIDLDNDVTDSDIRRLTAVGDKLYFAGDDGVNGLELWVSDGTEAGTVMVKDLYTGDGSMPDHITAVGDQVFFSATGDGIGKELWVTNGTEAGTHLVKEIYPGSGGAYPEELTAVNDLLYFSASDSTNGGELWVTDGSEAGTHMVKDIFPGGDSSYVHHITHLVGDTIIFSASNDDSVGEELWVSDGTDAGTMLFADLSPEPYASFYPEGLTAVNGRLFFTGEDPISGGEVWIVEFDTLPYKLYLPTIIK
;
A
#
# COMPACT_ATOMS: atom_id res chain seq x y z
N MET A 1 47.04 -54.84 5.75
CA MET A 1 47.02 -56.09 6.56
C MET A 1 45.67 -56.75 6.25
N GLN A 2 45.54 -57.88 5.53
CA GLN A 2 45.92 -59.27 5.88
C GLN A 2 45.47 -59.62 7.32
N THR A 3 44.66 -60.66 7.61
CA THR A 3 44.16 -61.87 6.91
C THR A 3 42.71 -62.21 7.37
N HIS A 4 41.82 -62.96 6.67
CA HIS A 4 41.85 -64.42 6.38
C HIS A 4 40.71 -64.89 5.42
N LEU A 5 40.89 -66.07 4.81
CA LEU A 5 40.03 -66.86 3.89
C LEU A 5 39.72 -68.26 4.56
N PRO A 6 38.97 -69.23 3.96
CA PRO A 6 37.68 -69.20 3.21
C PRO A 6 36.75 -70.45 3.42
N LEU A 7 35.71 -70.57 2.56
CA LEU A 7 35.07 -71.79 1.98
C LEU A 7 34.02 -72.63 2.77
N LEU A 8 32.85 -72.86 2.12
CA LEU A 8 32.31 -74.20 1.80
C LEU A 8 31.20 -74.17 0.70
N GLU A 9 31.20 -75.14 -0.21
CA GLU A 9 30.28 -75.27 -1.36
C GLU A 9 29.09 -76.23 -1.09
N ASN A 10 27.94 -76.09 -1.79
CA ASN A 10 27.46 -77.05 -2.83
C ASN A 10 25.97 -76.93 -3.29
N LYS A 11 25.78 -76.92 -4.63
CA LYS A 11 24.77 -77.64 -5.47
C LYS A 11 23.23 -77.56 -5.22
N LYS A 12 22.57 -76.77 -6.10
CA LYS A 12 21.65 -77.15 -7.23
C LYS A 12 20.33 -77.97 -7.00
N PRO A 13 19.36 -77.94 -7.94
CA PRO A 13 17.92 -77.73 -7.61
C PRO A 13 16.96 -78.91 -7.90
N PHE A 14 15.67 -78.72 -7.64
CA PHE A 14 14.58 -79.61 -8.07
C PHE A 14 13.33 -78.86 -8.59
N ALA A 15 12.57 -79.49 -9.50
CA ALA A 15 11.47 -78.89 -10.25
C ALA A 15 10.16 -79.71 -10.18
N ALA A 16 9.03 -79.03 -10.45
CA ALA A 16 7.71 -79.56 -10.92
C ALA A 16 6.92 -80.50 -9.96
N HIS A 17 5.58 -80.42 -9.87
CA HIS A 17 4.68 -80.97 -10.90
C HIS A 17 3.19 -80.52 -10.84
N TRP A 18 2.67 -80.07 -12.01
CA TRP A 18 1.44 -80.52 -12.71
C TRP A 18 0.03 -80.60 -12.03
N ARG A 19 -0.83 -79.66 -12.44
CA ARG A 19 -2.19 -79.81 -13.08
C ARG A 19 -3.21 -80.87 -12.59
N ARG A 20 -4.43 -80.37 -12.26
CA ARG A 20 -5.75 -80.92 -12.67
C ARG A 20 -6.65 -79.75 -13.12
N TRP A 21 -7.09 -79.65 -14.39
CA TRP A 21 -8.30 -80.26 -15.00
C TRP A 21 -9.59 -79.89 -14.22
N LEU A 22 -10.69 -79.33 -14.78
CA LEU A 22 -11.14 -78.99 -16.15
C LEU A 22 -12.50 -78.19 -16.07
N ILE A 23 -12.97 -77.60 -17.19
CA ILE A 23 -14.41 -77.42 -17.64
C ILE A 23 -14.91 -75.95 -17.86
N LEU A 24 -15.49 -75.69 -19.06
CA LEU A 24 -16.28 -74.50 -19.56
C LEU A 24 -15.51 -73.15 -19.75
N LEU A 25 -15.72 -72.31 -20.80
CA LEU A 25 -16.44 -72.44 -22.10
C LEU A 25 -16.01 -71.33 -23.14
N ILE A 26 -15.39 -71.74 -24.26
CA ILE A 26 -15.55 -71.27 -25.68
C ILE A 26 -15.44 -69.76 -26.11
N ILE A 27 -14.37 -69.45 -26.88
CA ILE A 27 -14.26 -68.74 -28.20
C ILE A 27 -14.99 -67.38 -28.44
N SER A 28 -14.27 -66.30 -28.81
CA SER A 28 -14.23 -65.75 -30.20
C SER A 28 -13.46 -64.42 -30.37
N THR A 29 -12.75 -64.29 -31.50
CA THR A 29 -12.17 -63.06 -32.08
C THR A 29 -13.20 -62.23 -32.88
N ALA A 30 -13.04 -60.90 -32.97
CA ALA A 30 -13.60 -60.05 -34.04
C ALA A 30 -12.85 -58.70 -34.17
N VAL A 31 -13.03 -57.99 -35.30
CA VAL A 31 -12.23 -56.83 -35.76
C VAL A 31 -13.15 -55.71 -36.31
N CYS A 32 -12.65 -54.46 -36.27
CA CYS A 32 -13.11 -53.23 -36.96
C CYS A 32 -14.25 -52.35 -36.37
N ALA A 33 -13.83 -51.13 -35.99
CA ALA A 33 -14.35 -49.81 -36.43
C ALA A 33 -15.53 -49.12 -35.71
N ILE A 34 -15.47 -47.77 -35.79
CA ILE A 34 -16.53 -46.72 -35.72
C ILE A 34 -16.58 -45.81 -34.45
N LEU A 35 -16.25 -44.52 -34.69
CA LEU A 35 -16.67 -43.23 -34.09
C LEU A 35 -16.53 -42.90 -32.57
N LEU A 36 -16.02 -41.68 -32.34
CA LEU A 36 -16.08 -40.77 -31.17
C LEU A 36 -17.52 -40.28 -30.86
N PRO A 37 -17.80 -39.49 -29.78
CA PRO A 37 -17.00 -39.14 -28.58
C PRO A 37 -17.77 -39.14 -27.20
N PHE A 38 -17.05 -38.75 -26.13
CA PHE A 38 -17.49 -37.98 -24.93
C PHE A 38 -18.09 -38.64 -23.64
N ILE A 39 -17.57 -38.12 -22.50
CA ILE A 39 -18.19 -37.85 -21.17
C ILE A 39 -18.13 -38.92 -20.02
N SER A 40 -17.10 -38.71 -19.16
CA SER A 40 -17.16 -38.52 -17.69
C SER A 40 -17.09 -39.65 -16.62
N VAL A 41 -16.34 -39.31 -15.56
CA VAL A 41 -16.57 -39.57 -14.10
C VAL A 41 -16.04 -40.85 -13.39
N SER A 42 -14.90 -40.62 -12.71
CA SER A 42 -14.53 -40.86 -11.29
C SER A 42 -14.06 -42.21 -10.69
N ALA A 43 -13.14 -42.02 -9.71
CA ALA A 43 -13.03 -42.65 -8.39
C ALA A 43 -11.98 -43.76 -8.09
N ASN A 44 -10.84 -43.30 -7.56
CA ASN A 44 -10.24 -43.67 -6.25
C ASN A 44 -9.24 -44.84 -6.08
N ASN A 45 -8.03 -44.45 -5.63
CA ASN A 45 -7.22 -44.98 -4.50
C ASN A 45 -6.44 -46.32 -4.71
N THR A 46 -5.25 -46.56 -4.12
CA THR A 46 -4.53 -45.88 -3.00
C THR A 46 -2.99 -46.09 -3.01
N GLU A 47 -2.27 -45.30 -2.20
CA GLU A 47 -0.96 -45.56 -1.52
C GLU A 47 0.40 -45.35 -2.23
N ALA A 48 1.24 -44.51 -1.61
CA ALA A 48 2.70 -44.41 -1.76
C ALA A 48 3.35 -44.14 -0.38
N GLN A 49 4.58 -44.64 -0.13
CA GLN A 49 5.31 -44.48 1.14
C GLN A 49 6.57 -43.60 1.00
N LEU A 50 6.85 -42.77 2.02
CA LEU A 50 8.04 -41.90 2.14
C LEU A 50 9.34 -42.64 2.54
N GLY A 51 10.51 -42.02 2.25
CA GLY A 51 11.78 -42.42 2.89
C GLY A 51 13.10 -41.71 2.50
N LYS A 52 13.39 -40.56 3.12
CA LYS A 52 14.71 -39.99 3.54
C LYS A 52 16.01 -40.07 2.66
N THR A 53 16.70 -38.94 2.40
CA THR A 53 18.00 -38.51 3.03
C THR A 53 18.83 -37.46 2.23
N THR A 54 19.06 -36.28 2.85
CA THR A 54 20.27 -35.40 2.87
C THR A 54 21.39 -35.47 1.80
N ALA A 55 21.76 -34.34 1.17
CA ALA A 55 23.13 -33.73 1.16
C ALA A 55 23.28 -32.50 0.20
N VAL A 56 23.95 -31.43 0.65
CA VAL A 56 24.25 -30.16 -0.07
C VAL A 56 25.61 -30.19 -0.80
N PRO A 57 25.78 -29.52 -1.96
CA PRO A 57 27.09 -29.24 -2.59
C PRO A 57 27.45 -27.74 -2.66
N THR A 58 28.74 -27.42 -2.46
CA THR A 58 29.30 -26.08 -2.20
C THR A 58 29.76 -25.25 -3.43
N THR A 59 29.61 -23.91 -3.31
CA THR A 59 30.39 -22.77 -3.89
C THR A 59 30.26 -22.37 -5.39
N LEU A 60 29.98 -21.07 -5.60
CA LEU A 60 30.18 -20.23 -6.80
C LEU A 60 30.94 -18.93 -6.42
N SER A 61 31.11 -17.94 -7.32
CA SER A 61 31.99 -16.76 -7.13
C SER A 61 31.46 -15.46 -7.79
N GLN A 62 31.79 -14.30 -7.21
CA GLN A 62 31.20 -12.94 -7.40
C GLN A 62 31.58 -12.12 -8.70
N PRO A 63 30.69 -11.19 -9.16
CA PRO A 63 30.90 -10.09 -10.14
C PRO A 63 31.57 -8.76 -9.62
N VAL A 64 31.21 -7.55 -10.16
CA VAL A 64 31.78 -6.18 -9.86
C VAL A 64 30.87 -4.99 -10.35
N MET A 65 30.73 -3.93 -9.52
CA MET A 65 29.89 -2.70 -9.61
C MET A 65 30.55 -1.43 -10.22
N ILE A 66 29.91 -0.22 -10.17
CA ILE A 66 30.41 1.02 -10.86
C ILE A 66 30.62 2.33 -10.04
N ASP A 67 31.72 3.03 -10.41
CA ASP A 67 32.38 4.26 -9.89
C ASP A 67 32.41 5.46 -10.91
N ILE A 68 32.07 6.74 -10.62
CA ILE A 68 31.49 7.39 -9.41
C ILE A 68 31.43 8.97 -9.54
N ASN A 69 30.84 9.74 -8.59
CA ASN A 69 30.53 11.22 -8.62
C ASN A 69 31.60 12.09 -7.88
N THR A 70 31.27 12.88 -6.82
CA THR A 70 32.22 13.25 -5.72
C THR A 70 31.62 13.77 -4.35
N VAL A 71 30.63 13.19 -3.66
CA VAL A 71 30.16 13.65 -2.30
C VAL A 71 30.32 12.68 -1.09
N PRO A 72 29.81 12.97 0.12
CA PRO A 72 29.55 12.01 1.20
C PRO A 72 28.10 12.12 1.72
N TYR A 73 27.23 12.74 0.93
CA TYR A 73 25.83 13.02 1.23
C TYR A 73 25.01 12.86 -0.05
N GLY A 74 23.69 12.86 0.00
CA GLY A 74 22.77 13.07 1.13
C GLY A 74 21.45 12.31 1.02
N ALA A 75 21.21 11.57 -0.09
CA ALA A 75 20.09 11.67 -1.07
C ALA A 75 18.45 11.51 -0.88
N GLU A 76 16.97 10.15 0.32
CA GLU A 76 15.49 9.81 0.69
C GLU A 76 14.51 9.35 -0.46
N PRO A 77 14.70 8.19 -1.12
CA PRO A 77 13.89 7.76 -2.28
C PRO A 77 12.61 6.94 -1.96
N ARG A 78 11.51 7.53 -1.49
CA ARG A 78 10.23 6.86 -1.14
C ARG A 78 9.26 6.59 -2.33
N ASP A 79 8.12 5.90 -2.08
CA ASP A 79 6.79 5.90 -2.78
C ASP A 79 6.56 5.28 -4.20
N TYR A 80 6.42 3.96 -4.35
CA TYR A 80 6.58 3.25 -5.65
C TYR A 80 5.33 2.49 -6.20
N VAL A 81 4.94 2.74 -7.47
CA VAL A 81 3.86 2.04 -8.23
C VAL A 81 4.18 1.92 -9.75
N MET A 82 3.89 0.79 -10.41
CA MET A 82 4.50 0.39 -11.71
C MET A 82 3.70 0.76 -12.99
N VAL A 83 4.36 1.28 -14.06
CA VAL A 83 3.70 1.71 -15.34
C VAL A 83 4.32 1.22 -16.65
N GLY A 84 3.76 0.16 -17.23
CA GLY A 84 4.23 -0.40 -18.51
C GLY A 84 5.46 -1.31 -18.33
N SER A 85 6.58 -1.03 -19.02
CA SER A 85 7.89 -1.71 -18.73
C SER A 85 8.82 -0.80 -17.91
N GLN A 86 8.21 0.13 -17.19
CA GLN A 86 8.74 1.46 -16.94
C GLN A 86 8.19 1.93 -15.59
N ILE A 87 9.03 2.49 -14.73
CA ILE A 87 8.65 3.12 -13.46
C ILE A 87 9.49 4.40 -13.35
N PHE A 88 8.96 5.49 -12.75
CA PHE A 88 9.55 6.81 -12.38
C PHE A 88 9.36 6.97 -10.85
N PHE A 89 9.94 7.92 -10.13
CA PHE A 89 9.96 7.91 -8.65
C PHE A 89 10.53 9.21 -8.04
N THR A 90 11.03 9.20 -6.80
CA THR A 90 11.28 10.37 -5.94
C THR A 90 12.77 10.78 -5.84
N ALA A 91 13.19 12.08 -5.65
CA ALA A 91 14.62 12.46 -5.31
C ALA A 91 15.23 13.86 -5.11
N ASP A 92 16.29 13.98 -4.28
CA ASP A 92 17.26 15.11 -4.33
C ASP A 92 18.79 14.75 -4.50
N THR A 93 19.69 15.77 -4.66
CA THR A 93 21.10 15.83 -4.15
C THR A 93 21.53 17.23 -3.50
N ASP A 94 22.63 17.98 -3.78
CA ASP A 94 22.91 19.40 -3.25
C ASP A 94 23.27 20.49 -4.33
N GLY A 95 22.30 21.29 -4.85
CA GLY A 95 22.22 22.34 -5.92
C GLY A 95 21.79 22.04 -7.40
N TYR A 96 20.61 21.42 -7.62
CA TYR A 96 19.67 20.94 -8.71
C TYR A 96 18.49 19.94 -8.21
N GLY A 97 17.45 20.24 -7.37
CA GLY A 97 16.56 19.29 -6.59
C GLY A 97 15.00 19.12 -6.74
N ARG A 98 14.29 18.50 -5.75
CA ARG A 98 13.41 17.27 -5.85
C ARG A 98 12.10 17.17 -6.65
N GLU A 99 12.15 16.43 -7.79
CA GLU A 99 11.00 16.12 -8.66
C GLU A 99 11.18 14.98 -9.74
N LEU A 100 10.05 14.57 -10.36
CA LEU A 100 9.68 13.63 -11.46
C LEU A 100 10.17 12.15 -11.59
N TRP A 101 11.25 11.82 -12.34
CA TRP A 101 11.54 10.45 -12.90
C TRP A 101 11.83 10.30 -14.53
N ALA A 102 12.50 9.32 -15.27
CA ALA A 102 13.36 9.43 -16.59
C ALA A 102 14.30 8.30 -17.29
N SER A 103 14.64 7.17 -16.64
CA SER A 103 15.34 5.82 -16.76
C SER A 103 15.38 4.83 -17.98
N ASP A 104 15.64 3.56 -17.65
CA ASP A 104 15.52 2.28 -18.40
C ASP A 104 15.89 1.05 -17.54
N GLY A 105 16.72 1.21 -16.49
CA GLY A 105 17.13 0.12 -15.60
C GLY A 105 17.96 -1.01 -16.24
N THR A 106 18.54 -0.84 -17.43
CA THR A 106 19.31 -1.91 -18.10
C THR A 106 20.68 -1.50 -18.63
N ILE A 107 20.74 -0.65 -19.67
CA ILE A 107 21.95 -0.31 -20.46
C ILE A 107 21.73 0.82 -21.49
N THR A 108 20.50 1.34 -21.68
CA THR A 108 20.10 1.92 -22.99
C THR A 108 19.02 3.00 -22.94
N GLY A 109 18.55 3.42 -21.75
CA GLY A 109 17.54 4.48 -21.60
C GLY A 109 17.88 5.73 -22.37
N THR A 110 16.99 6.09 -23.31
CA THR A 110 17.11 7.25 -24.22
C THR A 110 15.73 7.88 -24.53
N HIS A 111 14.97 8.19 -23.48
CA HIS A 111 13.54 8.52 -23.45
C HIS A 111 13.29 9.98 -22.97
N MET A 112 12.10 10.30 -22.43
CA MET A 112 11.88 11.49 -21.58
C MET A 112 10.47 11.65 -20.95
N VAL A 113 10.40 12.50 -19.92
CA VAL A 113 9.22 13.24 -19.40
C VAL A 113 9.57 14.70 -19.04
N LYS A 114 9.57 15.07 -17.75
CA LYS A 114 9.96 16.36 -17.16
C LYS A 114 10.83 16.21 -15.94
N ASP A 115 11.59 17.17 -15.46
CA ASP A 115 11.85 18.52 -15.99
C ASP A 115 10.73 19.56 -15.95
N ILE A 116 10.16 19.91 -14.80
CA ILE A 116 10.45 21.87 -12.69
C ILE A 116 11.70 22.86 -12.43
N ALA A 117 12.41 22.62 -11.33
CA ALA A 117 13.63 23.19 -10.80
C ALA A 117 13.84 24.63 -10.23
N PRO A 118 12.93 25.50 -9.73
CA PRO A 118 13.33 26.91 -9.47
C PRO A 118 12.66 27.66 -8.25
N GLY A 119 13.36 28.35 -7.32
CA GLY A 119 12.81 28.76 -6.00
C GLY A 119 13.59 28.44 -4.68
N TRP A 120 12.94 27.92 -3.61
CA TRP A 120 13.52 27.27 -2.38
C TRP A 120 12.64 26.29 -1.48
N ASP A 121 11.84 25.29 -1.96
CA ASP A 121 10.90 24.46 -1.12
C ASP A 121 11.11 22.93 -1.12
N SER A 122 10.44 22.23 -0.16
CA SER A 122 10.52 20.77 0.14
C SER A 122 9.49 20.22 1.19
N SER A 123 8.22 19.88 0.84
CA SER A 123 7.32 18.95 1.63
C SER A 123 5.96 18.72 0.91
N SER A 124 5.40 17.51 0.68
CA SER A 124 5.57 16.14 1.24
C SER A 124 5.99 15.05 0.20
N ILE A 125 5.09 14.12 -0.25
CA ILE A 125 5.22 13.13 -1.38
C ILE A 125 3.97 12.26 -1.66
N GLU A 126 3.03 12.59 -2.57
CA GLU A 126 1.73 11.85 -2.54
C GLU A 126 1.10 11.39 -3.90
N ASP A 127 1.22 10.07 -4.12
CA ASP A 127 0.10 9.15 -4.38
C ASP A 127 -0.37 8.95 -5.87
N MET A 128 -0.22 7.71 -6.37
CA MET A 128 0.18 7.38 -7.76
C MET A 128 -0.33 6.02 -8.32
N ALA A 129 -0.62 5.86 -9.63
CA ALA A 129 -0.76 4.53 -10.30
C ALA A 129 -0.82 4.54 -11.85
N ASP A 130 -0.94 3.40 -12.57
CA ASP A 130 -0.95 3.32 -14.05
C ASP A 130 -2.32 3.61 -14.76
N LEU A 131 -2.57 4.80 -15.32
CA LEU A 131 -3.62 5.04 -16.32
C LEU A 131 -3.20 4.77 -17.80
N ASP A 132 -3.30 3.51 -18.23
CA ASP A 132 -3.13 3.04 -19.63
C ASP A 132 -1.72 3.24 -20.23
N GLY A 133 -0.68 2.85 -19.48
CA GLY A 133 0.73 2.93 -19.88
C GLY A 133 1.35 4.32 -19.68
N GLN A 134 0.66 5.12 -18.88
CA GLN A 134 0.83 6.51 -18.51
C GLN A 134 0.32 6.55 -17.05
N LEU A 135 0.95 7.22 -16.06
CA LEU A 135 0.54 7.04 -14.63
C LEU A 135 -0.76 7.81 -14.25
N ILE A 136 -0.89 8.22 -13.00
CA ILE A 136 -1.91 9.03 -12.35
C ILE A 136 -1.34 9.60 -11.02
N PHE A 137 -1.85 10.75 -10.51
CA PHE A 137 -1.10 11.81 -9.81
C PHE A 137 -1.95 12.64 -8.83
N GLU A 138 -1.33 13.22 -7.80
CA GLU A 138 -1.43 14.66 -7.51
C GLU A 138 -0.05 15.20 -7.08
N ALA A 139 0.23 16.47 -7.33
CA ALA A 139 1.46 17.13 -6.92
C ALA A 139 1.35 18.65 -6.87
N ASN A 140 1.89 19.17 -5.77
CA ASN A 140 2.34 20.50 -5.41
C ASN A 140 3.00 21.28 -6.57
N ASP A 141 2.50 22.49 -6.92
CA ASP A 141 2.87 23.14 -8.19
C ASP A 141 3.44 24.58 -8.23
N GLY A 142 3.35 25.33 -7.14
CA GLY A 142 3.57 26.78 -7.14
C GLY A 142 2.56 27.74 -7.81
N ILE A 143 2.00 27.59 -9.06
CA ILE A 143 1.05 28.65 -9.63
C ILE A 143 -0.33 28.45 -9.06
N HIS A 144 -0.80 27.22 -9.01
CA HIS A 144 -2.22 26.95 -8.98
C HIS A 144 -2.60 26.03 -7.83
N GLY A 145 -1.80 24.99 -7.56
CA GLY A 145 -1.82 24.11 -6.39
C GLY A 145 -1.31 22.69 -6.55
N ASP A 146 -1.82 21.78 -5.75
CA ASP A 146 -1.56 20.35 -5.92
C ASP A 146 -2.49 19.70 -6.99
N GLU A 147 -2.02 19.20 -8.14
CA GLU A 147 -2.90 18.81 -9.30
C GLU A 147 -2.23 17.67 -10.16
N LEU A 148 -2.61 17.30 -11.42
CA LEU A 148 -2.27 16.00 -12.09
C LEU A 148 -1.67 15.98 -13.56
N TRP A 149 -0.44 15.45 -13.81
CA TRP A 149 0.54 15.95 -14.84
C TRP A 149 0.94 15.23 -16.26
N ILE A 150 1.60 14.04 -16.56
CA ILE A 150 1.86 13.18 -17.88
C ILE A 150 2.69 13.37 -19.25
N SER A 151 3.70 12.61 -19.79
CA SER A 151 4.31 12.93 -21.16
C SER A 151 3.93 12.13 -22.44
N ASP A 152 4.20 12.72 -23.64
CA ASP A 152 3.82 12.25 -25.02
C ASP A 152 4.97 12.26 -26.08
N GLY A 153 5.38 13.44 -26.58
CA GLY A 153 6.38 13.63 -27.63
C GLY A 153 6.03 13.30 -29.12
N THR A 154 4.78 13.03 -29.51
CA THR A 154 4.46 12.33 -30.78
C THR A 154 4.39 13.18 -32.09
N GLU A 155 5.34 14.09 -32.29
CA GLU A 155 5.35 15.14 -33.37
C GLU A 155 4.30 16.26 -33.18
N GLY A 156 3.56 16.25 -32.05
CA GLY A 156 2.86 17.41 -31.48
C GLY A 156 1.32 17.35 -31.52
N GLY A 157 0.71 17.10 -30.35
CA GLY A 157 -0.73 17.25 -30.08
C GLY A 157 -1.03 18.56 -29.34
N THR A 158 -0.48 18.75 -28.13
CA THR A 158 -0.10 20.09 -27.64
C THR A 158 -0.76 20.56 -26.32
N TYR A 159 -1.19 19.70 -25.38
CA TYR A 159 -2.19 20.09 -24.36
C TYR A 159 -1.99 19.58 -22.91
N LEU A 160 -1.51 20.42 -21.97
CA LEU A 160 -1.75 20.20 -20.53
C LEU A 160 -3.26 20.17 -20.25
N LEU A 161 -3.68 19.65 -19.09
CA LEU A 161 -5.04 19.74 -18.57
C LEU A 161 -5.57 21.16 -18.14
N LYS A 162 -6.35 21.44 -17.07
CA LYS A 162 -7.19 22.70 -17.04
C LYS A 162 -7.31 23.60 -15.80
N GLU A 163 -7.70 23.17 -14.59
CA GLU A 163 -8.16 24.07 -13.50
C GLU A 163 -9.48 24.85 -13.81
N ILE A 164 -10.03 25.68 -12.90
CA ILE A 164 -11.00 26.72 -13.24
C ILE A 164 -10.75 27.89 -12.29
N THR A 165 -11.11 27.72 -11.02
CA THR A 165 -11.27 28.64 -9.86
C THR A 165 -10.82 30.12 -9.96
N VAL A 166 -10.99 30.86 -8.87
CA VAL A 166 -10.19 32.04 -8.60
C VAL A 166 -9.78 31.85 -7.14
N GLY A 167 -8.49 31.61 -6.91
CA GLY A 167 -8.01 30.80 -5.78
C GLY A 167 -6.83 31.35 -4.97
N TYR A 168 -5.72 30.62 -4.74
CA TYR A 168 -5.70 29.72 -3.57
C TYR A 168 -4.55 29.29 -2.55
N THR A 169 -3.58 30.08 -2.05
CA THR A 169 -2.80 29.92 -0.76
C THR A 169 -2.00 28.63 -0.35
N GLY A 170 -2.51 27.37 -0.44
CA GLY A 170 -2.13 26.34 0.57
C GLY A 170 -2.28 24.81 0.32
N PRO A 171 -2.65 23.97 1.31
CA PRO A 171 -2.38 22.51 1.26
C PRO A 171 -3.44 21.56 0.61
N SER A 172 -3.31 21.31 -0.71
CA SER A 172 -3.78 20.18 -1.58
C SER A 172 -5.24 19.67 -1.60
N ARG A 173 -5.74 19.15 -2.76
CA ARG A 173 -7.15 18.67 -2.89
C ARG A 173 -7.51 17.59 -4.01
N ILE A 174 -6.74 16.52 -4.26
CA ILE A 174 -7.11 15.22 -4.91
C ILE A 174 -6.70 13.98 -4.03
N SER A 175 -7.26 12.75 -4.07
CA SER A 175 -7.05 11.68 -3.03
C SER A 175 -7.05 10.13 -3.43
N ASP A 176 -6.30 9.29 -2.67
CA ASP A 176 -5.99 7.81 -2.56
C ASP A 176 -5.90 6.81 -3.79
N VAL A 177 -6.05 7.20 -5.07
CA VAL A 177 -5.65 6.39 -6.28
C VAL A 177 -6.54 5.20 -6.70
N ALA A 178 -7.40 5.35 -7.72
CA ALA A 178 -8.20 4.21 -8.20
C ALA A 178 -8.17 3.94 -9.72
N VAL A 179 -7.05 3.45 -10.25
CA VAL A 179 -6.97 2.95 -11.64
C VAL A 179 -7.96 1.81 -11.92
N PHE A 180 -8.90 2.03 -12.85
CA PHE A 180 -9.75 0.99 -13.45
C PHE A 180 -9.69 0.98 -14.98
N GLY A 181 -8.52 0.57 -15.51
CA GLY A 181 -8.30 0.36 -16.94
C GLY A 181 -7.82 1.64 -17.62
N THR A 182 -8.63 2.18 -18.54
CA THR A 182 -8.31 3.43 -19.27
C THR A 182 -9.01 4.64 -18.64
N MET A 183 -9.31 4.56 -17.35
CA MET A 183 -9.94 5.56 -16.47
C MET A 183 -9.43 5.26 -15.04
N ALA A 184 -9.15 6.25 -14.17
CA ALA A 184 -8.41 6.03 -12.91
C ALA A 184 -8.80 6.74 -11.56
N PHE A 185 -10.04 7.25 -11.46
CA PHE A 185 -10.85 7.57 -10.29
C PHE A 185 -10.20 8.52 -9.18
N PHE A 186 -10.74 9.77 -9.02
CA PHE A 186 -10.30 10.99 -8.23
C PHE A 186 -11.48 11.74 -7.53
N GLN A 187 -11.61 12.99 -7.01
CA GLN A 187 -10.60 13.96 -6.61
C GLN A 187 -10.79 15.57 -6.78
N ALA A 188 -11.92 16.31 -6.58
CA ALA A 188 -12.22 17.74 -7.04
C ALA A 188 -13.08 18.77 -6.21
N ASP A 189 -13.16 20.12 -6.46
CA ASP A 189 -14.28 21.06 -6.06
C ASP A 189 -14.46 22.51 -6.63
N ASP A 190 -15.68 23.08 -6.56
CA ASP A 190 -16.17 24.36 -7.17
C ASP A 190 -17.13 25.20 -6.27
N ILE A 191 -17.43 26.49 -6.52
CA ILE A 191 -18.49 27.24 -5.75
C ILE A 191 -19.89 26.75 -6.09
N THR A 192 -20.09 26.57 -7.39
CA THR A 192 -21.43 26.74 -7.96
C THR A 192 -22.07 25.41 -8.18
N ASN A 193 -21.31 24.49 -8.80
CA ASN A 193 -21.54 23.13 -8.43
C ASN A 193 -21.36 23.02 -6.92
N GLY A 194 -20.23 23.35 -6.31
CA GLY A 194 -20.00 22.86 -4.95
C GLY A 194 -19.19 21.59 -5.08
N ARG A 195 -19.80 20.49 -4.62
CA ARG A 195 -19.16 19.27 -4.14
C ARG A 195 -19.69 17.81 -4.49
N GLU A 196 -19.58 17.27 -5.72
CA GLU A 196 -20.17 15.95 -6.18
C GLU A 196 -19.35 14.80 -6.87
N LEU A 197 -19.61 14.40 -8.15
CA LEU A 197 -19.05 13.32 -9.04
C LEU A 197 -18.27 13.59 -10.40
N TRP A 198 -16.93 13.72 -10.64
CA TRP A 198 -16.21 14.01 -11.96
C TRP A 198 -15.37 12.79 -12.58
N LYS A 199 -15.12 12.62 -13.92
CA LYS A 199 -14.30 11.51 -14.57
C LYS A 199 -13.66 11.77 -15.98
N THR A 200 -12.56 11.06 -16.41
CA THR A 200 -11.84 11.10 -17.74
C THR A 200 -11.25 9.76 -18.24
N ASP A 201 -10.36 9.83 -19.23
CA ASP A 201 -9.68 8.80 -20.02
C ASP A 201 -8.18 9.10 -20.32
N GLY A 202 -7.52 9.94 -19.52
CA GLY A 202 -6.19 10.53 -19.82
C GLY A 202 -6.21 11.88 -20.54
N THR A 203 -7.38 12.40 -20.97
CA THR A 203 -7.47 13.60 -21.82
C THR A 203 -8.51 14.65 -21.44
N THR A 204 -8.14 15.92 -21.64
CA THR A 204 -8.98 17.13 -21.76
C THR A 204 -10.50 16.96 -21.76
N ALA A 205 -11.02 16.52 -22.90
CA ALA A 205 -12.44 16.60 -23.21
C ALA A 205 -13.16 15.32 -22.77
N GLY A 206 -12.39 14.29 -22.40
CA GLY A 206 -12.91 13.19 -21.62
C GLY A 206 -13.26 13.64 -20.20
N THR A 207 -12.66 14.74 -19.71
CA THR A 207 -12.60 15.09 -18.30
C THR A 207 -13.74 16.02 -17.96
N VAL A 208 -14.76 15.44 -17.33
CA VAL A 208 -16.10 16.02 -17.26
C VAL A 208 -16.87 15.43 -16.08
N MET A 209 -18.11 15.90 -15.90
CA MET A 209 -18.94 15.47 -14.80
C MET A 209 -19.25 14.03 -15.04
N VAL A 210 -19.16 13.25 -13.98
CA VAL A 210 -20.09 12.15 -13.84
C VAL A 210 -21.42 12.70 -13.36
N LYS A 211 -21.57 13.19 -12.12
CA LYS A 211 -22.87 13.59 -11.58
C LYS A 211 -22.83 14.47 -10.31
N ASP A 212 -23.59 15.55 -10.35
CA ASP A 212 -24.31 16.20 -9.24
C ASP A 212 -25.33 15.24 -8.57
N ILE A 213 -25.03 14.71 -7.39
CA ILE A 213 -25.89 13.72 -6.71
C ILE A 213 -26.86 14.30 -5.69
N ASN A 214 -26.41 15.26 -4.89
CA ASN A 214 -27.14 16.13 -3.99
C ASN A 214 -26.90 17.58 -4.44
N PRO A 215 -27.84 18.52 -4.28
CA PRO A 215 -27.77 19.77 -5.06
C PRO A 215 -27.81 21.08 -4.25
N GLY A 216 -26.77 21.94 -4.31
CA GLY A 216 -26.75 23.30 -3.74
C GLY A 216 -25.40 23.76 -3.17
N ALA A 217 -25.18 23.41 -1.90
CA ALA A 217 -23.90 23.42 -1.18
C ALA A 217 -24.08 22.54 0.14
N ASP A 218 -24.63 21.29 0.07
CA ASP A 218 -25.09 20.31 1.12
C ASP A 218 -24.70 18.70 1.29
N ASP A 219 -23.64 17.80 1.04
CA ASP A 219 -22.33 17.35 0.29
C ASP A 219 -22.48 15.80 0.08
N SER A 220 -21.52 15.13 -0.60
CA SER A 220 -21.53 13.83 -1.27
C SER A 220 -20.41 12.79 -1.04
N LEU A 221 -19.69 12.90 0.07
CA LEU A 221 -18.30 12.44 0.19
C LEU A 221 -17.85 11.07 -0.43
N PRO A 222 -16.65 11.00 -1.05
CA PRO A 222 -15.79 9.85 -1.35
C PRO A 222 -16.38 8.56 -1.84
N ALA A 223 -15.69 7.44 -1.67
CA ALA A 223 -14.27 7.03 -1.77
C ALA A 223 -14.31 5.55 -1.41
N TYR A 224 -13.15 4.90 -1.47
CA TYR A 224 -13.05 3.47 -1.61
C TYR A 224 -13.83 3.21 -2.91
N PHE A 225 -13.10 3.15 -4.02
CA PHE A 225 -13.68 2.80 -5.32
C PHE A 225 -13.12 1.45 -5.70
N THR A 226 -13.92 0.69 -6.42
CA THR A 226 -13.59 -0.65 -6.87
C THR A 226 -14.25 -0.88 -8.22
N ALA A 227 -13.52 -1.42 -9.19
CA ALA A 227 -14.16 -1.89 -10.41
C ALA A 227 -14.73 -3.30 -10.22
N MET A 228 -16.06 -3.42 -10.24
CA MET A 228 -16.74 -4.70 -10.35
C MET A 228 -17.66 -4.73 -11.58
N GLY A 229 -17.59 -5.80 -12.37
CA GLY A 229 -18.58 -6.08 -13.42
C GLY A 229 -18.64 -5.08 -14.59
N GLY A 230 -17.73 -4.10 -14.66
CA GLY A 230 -17.74 -3.04 -15.68
C GLY A 230 -18.50 -1.77 -15.29
N ALA A 231 -18.87 -1.64 -14.02
CA ALA A 231 -19.11 -0.35 -13.38
C ALA A 231 -17.99 -0.11 -12.36
N VAL A 232 -17.76 1.15 -12.04
CA VAL A 232 -17.03 1.48 -10.83
C VAL A 232 -18.06 1.64 -9.73
N TYR A 233 -17.72 0.99 -8.65
CA TYR A 233 -18.48 0.79 -7.46
C TYR A 233 -17.81 1.68 -6.41
N PHE A 234 -18.65 2.43 -5.71
CA PHE A 234 -18.30 3.53 -4.83
C PHE A 234 -19.53 4.04 -4.07
N ARG A 235 -19.40 4.96 -3.13
CA ARG A 235 -20.53 5.56 -2.39
C ARG A 235 -20.79 6.98 -2.91
N ALA A 236 -22.04 7.50 -2.95
CA ALA A 236 -22.27 8.74 -3.71
C ALA A 236 -23.64 9.43 -3.48
N ASP A 237 -23.92 9.86 -2.26
CA ASP A 237 -24.94 10.86 -1.90
C ASP A 237 -26.43 10.64 -2.22
N ASP A 238 -27.21 11.65 -1.86
CA ASP A 238 -28.07 12.53 -2.67
C ASP A 238 -28.74 13.67 -1.85
N GLY A 239 -28.23 14.04 -0.66
CA GLY A 239 -28.84 14.95 0.30
C GLY A 239 -29.97 14.34 1.14
N VAL A 240 -30.39 13.11 0.82
CA VAL A 240 -31.71 12.58 1.23
C VAL A 240 -31.62 11.17 1.80
N ASN A 241 -30.70 10.35 1.33
CA ASN A 241 -30.83 8.90 1.43
C ASN A 241 -29.76 8.16 2.24
N GLY A 242 -28.81 8.86 2.83
CA GLY A 242 -27.58 8.28 3.34
C GLY A 242 -26.54 8.14 2.24
N ALA A 243 -25.28 8.33 2.59
CA ALA A 243 -24.48 7.40 3.37
C ALA A 243 -24.52 5.91 3.01
N GLU A 244 -24.73 5.62 1.74
CA GLU A 244 -25.15 4.33 1.20
C GLU A 244 -24.37 3.86 -0.03
N LEU A 245 -24.59 2.62 -0.46
CA LEU A 245 -23.86 2.03 -1.59
C LEU A 245 -24.25 2.68 -2.93
N TRP A 246 -23.31 3.12 -3.77
CA TRP A 246 -23.53 3.70 -5.11
C TRP A 246 -22.69 2.99 -6.20
N LYS A 247 -22.69 3.55 -7.41
CA LYS A 247 -21.88 3.14 -8.57
C LYS A 247 -21.98 4.16 -9.69
N THR A 248 -21.13 4.05 -10.70
CA THR A 248 -21.26 4.64 -12.04
C THR A 248 -20.70 3.73 -13.14
N ASP A 249 -21.06 4.02 -14.38
CA ASP A 249 -20.37 3.57 -15.59
C ASP A 249 -19.51 4.68 -16.23
N GLY A 250 -19.20 5.73 -15.47
CA GLY A 250 -18.55 6.95 -15.93
C GLY A 250 -19.53 7.96 -16.56
N THR A 251 -20.83 7.87 -16.27
CA THR A 251 -21.84 8.79 -16.80
C THR A 251 -22.91 9.20 -15.77
N GLU A 252 -23.40 10.44 -15.85
CA GLU A 252 -24.51 10.99 -15.06
C GLU A 252 -25.73 10.06 -14.98
N GLY A 253 -26.09 9.44 -16.10
CA GLY A 253 -27.23 8.54 -16.18
C GLY A 253 -26.98 7.14 -15.61
N GLY A 254 -25.71 6.74 -15.45
CA GLY A 254 -25.27 5.50 -14.83
C GLY A 254 -24.90 5.64 -13.35
N THR A 255 -24.65 6.87 -12.88
CA THR A 255 -24.42 7.16 -11.47
C THR A 255 -25.71 7.05 -10.66
N THR A 256 -25.84 6.01 -9.83
CA THR A 256 -27.08 5.72 -9.09
C THR A 256 -26.84 5.01 -7.77
N LEU A 257 -27.63 5.38 -6.74
CA LEU A 257 -27.79 4.62 -5.49
C LEU A 257 -28.02 3.15 -5.82
N VAL A 258 -27.13 2.30 -5.33
CA VAL A 258 -27.28 0.85 -5.38
C VAL A 258 -28.28 0.44 -4.32
N ALA A 259 -28.08 0.81 -3.05
CA ALA A 259 -28.92 0.36 -1.94
C ALA A 259 -28.97 1.39 -0.81
N ASP A 260 -30.18 1.86 -0.48
CA ASP A 260 -30.52 2.49 0.81
C ASP A 260 -30.57 1.39 1.90
N ILE A 261 -29.48 1.24 2.62
CA ILE A 261 -29.27 0.20 3.64
C ILE A 261 -29.64 0.70 5.04
N ASN A 262 -29.40 1.99 5.37
CA ASN A 262 -30.07 2.65 6.48
C ASN A 262 -31.13 3.68 6.03
N PRO A 263 -32.43 3.32 6.08
CA PRO A 263 -33.47 4.25 5.64
C PRO A 263 -33.67 5.49 6.51
N GLY A 264 -33.18 6.64 6.04
CA GLY A 264 -33.58 7.94 6.56
C GLY A 264 -32.50 9.00 6.35
N SER A 265 -32.38 9.89 7.35
CA SER A 265 -31.19 10.72 7.54
C SER A 265 -30.18 10.19 8.55
N SER A 266 -30.17 8.86 8.64
CA SER A 266 -29.10 8.08 9.24
C SER A 266 -28.68 7.00 8.24
N ASP A 267 -27.55 6.36 8.50
CA ASP A 267 -26.50 6.31 7.51
C ASP A 267 -25.64 5.05 7.61
N SER A 268 -25.02 4.52 6.54
CA SER A 268 -24.53 3.14 6.52
C SER A 268 -23.04 2.79 6.51
N LEU A 269 -22.13 3.67 6.09
CA LEU A 269 -20.76 3.34 5.67
C LEU A 269 -19.61 4.32 6.12
N SER A 270 -19.12 4.54 7.39
CA SER A 270 -18.37 3.63 8.30
C SER A 270 -16.95 4.13 8.71
N GLY A 271 -15.90 3.38 8.38
CA GLY A 271 -14.53 3.55 8.85
C GLY A 271 -13.57 2.48 8.32
N TYR A 272 -13.83 1.92 7.13
CA TYR A 272 -13.65 0.52 6.75
C TYR A 272 -13.49 0.25 5.24
N GLU A 273 -14.20 -0.73 4.66
CA GLU A 273 -14.15 -1.31 3.28
C GLU A 273 -15.33 -1.19 2.30
N ILE A 274 -15.08 -1.45 1.01
CA ILE A 274 -15.55 -2.64 0.28
C ILE A 274 -14.39 -3.10 -0.62
N VAL A 275 -14.38 -4.24 -1.30
CA VAL A 275 -13.66 -4.41 -2.57
C VAL A 275 -14.49 -5.35 -3.42
N THR A 276 -13.91 -5.98 -4.42
CA THR A 276 -14.51 -7.10 -5.09
C THR A 276 -13.63 -8.35 -5.06
N ASN A 277 -14.26 -9.51 -4.91
CA ASN A 277 -13.68 -10.78 -5.35
C ASN A 277 -13.74 -10.99 -6.88
N GLY A 278 -14.00 -9.91 -7.63
CA GLY A 278 -14.28 -9.85 -9.07
C GLY A 278 -15.74 -10.17 -9.44
N SER A 279 -16.62 -10.46 -8.47
CA SER A 279 -18.01 -10.86 -8.74
C SER A 279 -19.05 -10.44 -7.71
N LEU A 280 -18.63 -10.14 -6.48
CA LEU A 280 -19.42 -9.55 -5.41
C LEU A 280 -18.58 -8.48 -4.73
N LEU A 281 -19.27 -7.48 -4.20
CA LEU A 281 -18.78 -6.53 -3.23
C LEU A 281 -19.04 -7.06 -1.82
N PHE A 282 -18.15 -6.81 -0.88
CA PHE A 282 -18.40 -7.10 0.54
C PHE A 282 -18.19 -5.84 1.36
N LEU A 283 -19.17 -5.53 2.20
CA LEU A 283 -19.42 -4.22 2.83
C LEU A 283 -19.82 -4.42 4.29
N THR A 284 -19.85 -3.36 5.11
CA THR A 284 -20.89 -3.29 6.13
C THR A 284 -21.62 -2.00 6.11
N ALA A 285 -22.92 -2.17 6.20
CA ALA A 285 -23.87 -1.11 6.17
C ALA A 285 -24.73 -1.15 7.45
N ARG A 286 -24.99 0.02 8.01
CA ARG A 286 -25.99 0.23 9.04
C ARG A 286 -27.32 -0.29 8.54
N GLY A 287 -27.78 -1.42 9.06
CA GLY A 287 -29.22 -1.63 9.13
C GLY A 287 -29.84 -0.58 10.06
N SER A 288 -31.15 -0.41 10.02
CA SER A 288 -31.88 0.41 11.01
C SER A 288 -32.16 -0.34 12.34
N TYR A 289 -31.50 -1.48 12.62
CA TYR A 289 -31.75 -2.28 13.83
C TYR A 289 -30.56 -3.06 14.42
N TYR A 290 -30.05 -4.08 13.72
CA TYR A 290 -28.60 -4.31 13.74
C TYR A 290 -28.15 -3.10 12.99
N ASN A 291 -27.43 -2.27 13.69
CA ASN A 291 -27.03 -1.04 13.09
C ASN A 291 -25.80 -1.33 12.20
N PHE A 292 -25.76 -2.49 11.46
CA PHE A 292 -24.52 -3.19 11.09
C PHE A 292 -24.60 -4.53 10.27
N GLU A 293 -23.48 -5.31 10.33
CA GLU A 293 -23.17 -6.74 10.05
C GLU A 293 -22.92 -7.21 8.59
N LEU A 294 -21.83 -7.95 8.29
CA LEU A 294 -21.26 -8.20 6.92
C LEU A 294 -22.30 -8.14 5.79
N TRP A 295 -22.36 -7.05 5.05
CA TRP A 295 -23.16 -6.94 3.84
C TRP A 295 -22.37 -7.46 2.64
N VAL A 296 -23.14 -7.88 1.64
CA VAL A 296 -22.61 -8.34 0.36
C VAL A 296 -23.50 -7.76 -0.72
N SER A 297 -22.93 -7.25 -1.82
CA SER A 297 -23.71 -6.74 -2.95
C SER A 297 -23.29 -7.38 -4.28
N ASP A 298 -24.27 -7.72 -5.11
CA ASP A 298 -24.06 -7.98 -6.54
C ASP A 298 -24.03 -6.67 -7.37
N GLY A 299 -23.92 -5.52 -6.70
CA GLY A 299 -23.95 -4.20 -7.30
C GLY A 299 -25.36 -3.73 -7.67
N THR A 300 -26.39 -4.33 -7.07
CA THR A 300 -27.81 -3.94 -7.18
C THR A 300 -28.49 -3.93 -5.81
N GLY A 301 -29.40 -2.99 -5.56
CA GLY A 301 -30.13 -2.92 -4.28
C GLY A 301 -30.82 -4.20 -3.82
N PRO A 302 -31.52 -4.95 -4.70
CA PRO A 302 -32.09 -6.25 -4.32
C PRO A 302 -31.08 -7.36 -4.03
N GLY A 303 -29.82 -7.19 -4.44
CA GLY A 303 -28.71 -8.09 -4.17
C GLY A 303 -27.74 -7.58 -3.10
N THR A 304 -27.96 -6.38 -2.54
CA THR A 304 -27.27 -5.89 -1.35
C THR A 304 -27.94 -6.47 -0.10
N THR A 305 -27.25 -7.37 0.59
CA THR A 305 -27.81 -8.13 1.72
C THR A 305 -26.85 -8.36 2.87
N LEU A 306 -27.35 -8.10 4.08
CA LEU A 306 -26.83 -8.47 5.39
C LEU A 306 -26.54 -9.98 5.54
N ILE A 307 -25.38 -10.27 6.11
CA ILE A 307 -24.98 -11.51 6.77
C ILE A 307 -24.71 -11.21 8.26
N GLU A 308 -25.71 -11.46 9.09
CA GLU A 308 -25.62 -11.38 10.56
C GLU A 308 -24.70 -12.50 11.09
N ILE A 309 -23.53 -12.14 11.64
CA ILE A 309 -22.55 -13.07 12.22
C ILE A 309 -22.58 -13.04 13.76
N GLN A 310 -22.81 -11.88 14.42
CA GLN A 310 -23.10 -11.80 15.86
C GLN A 310 -24.51 -11.22 16.11
N PRO A 311 -25.48 -12.05 16.56
CA PRO A 311 -26.87 -11.62 16.57
C PRO A 311 -27.23 -10.45 17.49
N GLY A 312 -27.96 -9.47 16.93
CA GLY A 312 -28.68 -8.43 17.67
C GLY A 312 -28.15 -7.00 17.51
N ILE A 313 -28.14 -6.24 18.63
CA ILE A 313 -27.60 -4.87 18.72
C ILE A 313 -26.13 -4.82 19.21
N SER A 314 -25.54 -6.01 19.33
CA SER A 314 -24.10 -6.27 19.31
C SER A 314 -23.84 -7.04 18.00
N GLY A 315 -22.60 -7.34 17.62
CA GLY A 315 -22.35 -7.75 16.24
C GLY A 315 -20.89 -7.78 15.81
N SER A 316 -20.71 -8.38 14.65
CA SER A 316 -19.46 -9.07 14.32
C SER A 316 -18.45 -8.23 13.64
N TYR A 317 -18.91 -7.14 13.02
CA TYR A 317 -18.09 -5.96 12.91
C TYR A 317 -16.75 -6.37 12.26
N PRO A 318 -16.70 -6.91 11.01
CA PRO A 318 -15.72 -7.88 10.44
C PRO A 318 -14.49 -7.31 9.63
N GLN A 319 -13.42 -8.05 9.19
CA GLN A 319 -12.23 -7.33 8.60
C GLN A 319 -11.08 -7.89 7.73
N TYR A 320 -10.42 -6.98 6.98
CA TYR A 320 -9.56 -7.13 5.78
C TYR A 320 -9.20 -8.48 5.17
N LYS A 321 -9.28 -8.42 3.83
CA LYS A 321 -9.30 -9.54 2.91
C LYS A 321 -8.30 -9.23 1.77
N THR A 322 -7.81 -10.13 0.93
CA THR A 322 -7.39 -9.77 -0.45
C THR A 322 -7.64 -10.88 -1.48
N VAL A 323 -8.89 -11.32 -1.51
CA VAL A 323 -9.43 -12.35 -2.39
C VAL A 323 -8.66 -13.67 -2.33
N ILE A 324 -9.03 -14.58 -1.43
CA ILE A 324 -8.72 -16.00 -1.57
C ILE A 324 -9.53 -16.66 -2.70
N GLY A 325 -9.10 -16.39 -3.93
CA GLY A 325 -9.56 -17.01 -5.18
C GLY A 325 -10.93 -16.55 -5.67
N SER A 326 -12.01 -16.87 -4.95
CA SER A 326 -13.38 -16.45 -5.28
C SER A 326 -14.24 -16.25 -4.03
N SER A 327 -13.57 -15.85 -2.98
CA SER A 327 -14.05 -15.76 -1.61
C SER A 327 -13.04 -14.92 -0.86
N ILE A 328 -13.31 -14.78 0.42
CA ILE A 328 -12.55 -13.95 1.32
C ILE A 328 -12.42 -14.71 2.66
N VAL A 329 -11.23 -14.99 3.21
CA VAL A 329 -11.00 -15.03 4.68
C VAL A 329 -11.14 -13.58 5.24
N PHE A 330 -11.32 -13.31 6.54
CA PHE A 330 -11.53 -11.98 7.17
C PHE A 330 -11.84 -12.07 8.69
N TYR A 331 -11.98 -10.93 9.38
CA TYR A 331 -12.41 -10.83 10.79
C TYR A 331 -13.91 -11.11 11.01
N ALA A 332 -14.35 -11.39 12.23
CA ALA A 332 -15.69 -11.13 12.80
C ALA A 332 -15.84 -11.72 14.23
N ASN A 333 -16.53 -11.06 15.16
CA ASN A 333 -16.97 -11.63 16.45
C ASN A 333 -18.33 -12.26 16.33
N ASP A 334 -18.52 -13.44 16.91
CA ASP A 334 -19.83 -14.10 16.97
C ASP A 334 -20.53 -13.83 18.34
N GLY A 335 -19.84 -13.14 19.25
CA GLY A 335 -20.23 -12.91 20.64
C GLY A 335 -19.86 -14.04 21.60
N THR A 336 -19.24 -15.13 21.12
CA THR A 336 -19.00 -16.38 21.86
C THR A 336 -17.53 -16.71 21.97
N ASN A 337 -16.83 -16.58 20.87
CA ASN A 337 -15.43 -16.90 20.69
C ASN A 337 -14.55 -15.64 20.91
N GLY A 338 -15.22 -14.57 21.38
CA GLY A 338 -14.92 -13.25 20.92
C GLY A 338 -15.18 -13.22 19.42
N SER A 339 -14.33 -12.44 18.81
CA SER A 339 -13.85 -12.49 17.45
C SER A 339 -13.34 -13.98 17.14
N GLU A 340 -13.01 -14.45 15.94
CA GLU A 340 -12.62 -15.86 15.65
C GLU A 340 -11.42 -16.08 14.67
N LEU A 341 -11.59 -16.80 13.52
CA LEU A 341 -11.13 -16.46 12.13
C LEU A 341 -12.38 -16.57 11.22
N TRP A 342 -12.72 -15.70 10.25
CA TRP A 342 -13.84 -15.95 9.29
C TRP A 342 -13.42 -16.13 7.83
N ARG A 343 -14.31 -16.74 7.05
CA ARG A 343 -14.33 -16.74 5.58
C ARG A 343 -15.73 -16.61 5.06
N SER A 344 -15.94 -15.94 3.93
CA SER A 344 -17.21 -15.81 3.22
C SER A 344 -17.05 -16.02 1.71
N ASP A 345 -18.06 -16.58 1.08
CA ASP A 345 -18.24 -16.65 -0.37
C ASP A 345 -19.29 -15.65 -0.89
N GLY A 346 -19.77 -14.75 -0.02
CA GLY A 346 -20.85 -13.83 -0.29
C GLY A 346 -22.22 -14.33 0.16
N THR A 347 -22.29 -15.46 0.87
CA THR A 347 -23.56 -16.03 1.33
C THR A 347 -23.53 -16.39 2.83
N PRO A 348 -24.65 -16.25 3.57
CA PRO A 348 -24.72 -16.70 4.98
C PRO A 348 -24.44 -18.19 5.22
N GLY A 349 -24.36 -19.01 4.17
CA GLY A 349 -24.03 -20.43 4.25
C GLY A 349 -22.57 -20.76 3.92
N GLY A 350 -21.83 -19.79 3.34
CA GLY A 350 -20.39 -19.86 3.11
C GLY A 350 -19.60 -18.84 3.94
N THR A 351 -20.29 -17.93 4.65
CA THR A 351 -19.76 -17.19 5.80
C THR A 351 -19.64 -18.11 7.02
N SER A 352 -18.43 -18.33 7.50
CA SER A 352 -18.16 -19.17 8.67
C SER A 352 -16.81 -18.87 9.30
N LEU A 353 -16.74 -19.08 10.60
CA LEU A 353 -15.51 -19.44 11.30
C LEU A 353 -14.62 -20.35 10.44
N VAL A 354 -13.40 -19.92 10.11
CA VAL A 354 -12.36 -20.82 9.59
C VAL A 354 -11.42 -21.31 10.69
N LYS A 355 -11.09 -20.56 11.77
CA LYS A 355 -10.43 -21.15 12.95
C LYS A 355 -10.47 -20.39 14.29
N ASP A 356 -10.81 -21.14 15.35
CA ASP A 356 -10.55 -20.84 16.77
C ASP A 356 -9.14 -21.39 17.11
N ILE A 357 -8.11 -20.55 16.99
CA ILE A 357 -6.68 -20.84 17.21
C ILE A 357 -6.14 -20.52 18.62
N ASN A 358 -6.43 -19.35 19.22
CA ASN A 358 -6.26 -19.04 20.63
C ASN A 358 -7.59 -19.15 21.40
N PRO A 359 -7.94 -20.34 21.93
CA PRO A 359 -9.35 -20.66 22.08
C PRO A 359 -9.99 -20.05 23.33
N GLY A 360 -11.09 -19.31 23.15
CA GLY A 360 -11.85 -18.75 24.27
C GLY A 360 -12.73 -17.57 23.90
N THR A 361 -12.82 -16.60 24.81
CA THR A 361 -13.28 -15.22 24.53
C THR A 361 -12.09 -14.26 24.63
N ALA A 362 -10.91 -14.76 24.27
CA ALA A 362 -9.61 -14.13 24.46
C ALA A 362 -8.98 -13.98 23.08
N GLY A 363 -8.34 -12.82 22.87
CA GLY A 363 -8.57 -12.15 21.62
C GLY A 363 -7.37 -11.86 20.74
N SER A 364 -7.52 -10.82 19.93
CA SER A 364 -6.79 -10.54 18.70
C SER A 364 -5.51 -9.71 18.56
N SER A 365 -5.62 -8.47 18.06
CA SER A 365 -4.70 -7.90 17.07
C SER A 365 -4.44 -8.77 15.83
N ILE A 366 -5.33 -8.78 14.83
CA ILE A 366 -5.13 -9.24 13.43
C ILE A 366 -4.99 -8.02 12.51
N LEU A 367 -4.06 -7.95 11.55
CA LEU A 367 -3.76 -6.86 10.60
C LEU A 367 -3.41 -7.28 9.14
N TYR A 368 -3.70 -6.67 7.94
CA TYR A 368 -2.79 -6.46 6.72
C TYR A 368 -2.75 -7.45 5.44
N PRO A 369 -3.61 -7.47 4.38
CA PRO A 369 -3.62 -8.47 3.21
C PRO A 369 -3.27 -8.09 1.72
N VAL A 370 -2.86 -8.98 0.81
CA VAL A 370 -2.73 -8.78 -0.69
C VAL A 370 -2.76 -10.11 -1.48
N ALA A 371 -1.67 -10.65 -2.03
CA ALA A 371 -1.71 -11.92 -2.74
C ALA A 371 -0.32 -12.53 -2.97
N ALA A 372 -0.18 -13.84 -2.72
CA ALA A 372 0.94 -14.66 -3.17
C ALA A 372 0.44 -16.05 -3.52
N GLY A 373 -0.07 -16.15 -4.74
CA GLY A 373 -0.75 -17.34 -5.21
C GLY A 373 -2.06 -17.61 -4.43
N PRO A 374 -2.36 -18.87 -4.08
CA PRO A 374 -3.67 -19.29 -3.57
C PRO A 374 -3.75 -19.38 -2.03
N ARG A 375 -2.71 -18.93 -1.34
CA ARG A 375 -2.55 -19.00 0.10
C ARG A 375 -2.73 -17.63 0.71
N VAL A 376 -2.48 -17.56 2.00
CA VAL A 376 -2.69 -16.39 2.82
C VAL A 376 -1.81 -16.45 4.08
N PHE A 377 -1.01 -15.43 4.45
CA PHE A 377 0.16 -15.60 5.37
C PHE A 377 0.16 -14.74 6.63
N PHE A 378 0.47 -15.34 7.80
CA PHE A 378 0.32 -14.73 9.12
C PHE A 378 1.22 -15.20 10.30
N ARG A 379 0.72 -15.38 11.55
CA ARG A 379 1.07 -14.45 12.69
C ARG A 379 1.47 -14.76 14.22
N ALA A 380 1.64 -15.87 15.04
CA ALA A 380 1.62 -15.68 16.59
C ALA A 380 1.62 -16.71 17.83
N THR A 381 1.71 -16.14 19.10
CA THR A 381 1.21 -16.45 20.51
C THR A 381 -0.27 -16.72 20.58
N THR A 382 -0.61 -17.99 20.46
CA THR A 382 -1.63 -18.52 21.38
C THR A 382 -1.15 -18.20 22.79
N ASP A 383 -1.98 -18.20 23.83
CA ASP A 383 -1.48 -17.99 25.20
C ASP A 383 -0.32 -18.96 25.60
N SER A 384 -0.01 -19.98 24.77
CA SER A 384 1.18 -20.84 24.81
C SER A 384 2.35 -20.52 23.87
N ASP A 385 2.13 -20.00 22.66
CA ASP A 385 3.07 -20.11 21.52
C ASP A 385 3.44 -18.75 20.91
N GLY A 386 3.83 -17.79 21.73
CA GLY A 386 4.85 -16.82 21.32
C GLY A 386 4.68 -15.98 20.08
N ALA A 387 5.47 -16.27 19.05
CA ALA A 387 5.39 -15.57 17.78
C ALA A 387 5.85 -16.36 16.59
N GLU A 388 4.90 -17.10 16.05
CA GLU A 388 5.22 -18.19 15.19
C GLU A 388 4.48 -17.96 13.88
N LEU A 389 5.14 -17.70 12.73
CA LEU A 389 4.45 -17.31 11.46
C LEU A 389 3.37 -18.35 11.17
N TRP A 390 2.29 -17.97 10.51
CA TRP A 390 1.18 -18.82 10.09
C TRP A 390 0.87 -18.69 8.60
N MET A 391 -0.08 -19.49 8.11
CA MET A 391 -0.64 -19.44 6.77
C MET A 391 -2.04 -20.07 6.80
N THR A 392 -2.99 -19.59 6.00
CA THR A 392 -4.23 -20.31 5.67
C THR A 392 -4.38 -20.49 4.16
N ASP A 393 -5.16 -21.49 3.77
CA ASP A 393 -5.72 -21.68 2.43
C ASP A 393 -7.25 -21.44 2.42
N GLY A 394 -7.73 -20.67 3.39
CA GLY A 394 -9.15 -20.45 3.64
C GLY A 394 -9.85 -21.66 4.26
N THR A 395 -9.11 -22.60 4.85
CA THR A 395 -9.67 -23.76 5.56
C THR A 395 -9.01 -23.98 6.91
N GLU A 396 -9.79 -24.43 7.91
CA GLU A 396 -9.32 -24.71 9.29
C GLU A 396 -8.06 -25.58 9.34
N MET A 397 -7.92 -26.52 8.41
CA MET A 397 -6.75 -27.41 8.30
C MET A 397 -5.55 -26.77 7.60
N GLY A 398 -5.77 -25.82 6.70
CA GLY A 398 -4.71 -25.04 6.08
C GLY A 398 -4.27 -23.88 6.96
N THR A 399 -5.13 -23.39 7.86
CA THR A 399 -4.86 -22.38 8.89
C THR A 399 -3.89 -22.92 9.97
N VAL A 400 -2.59 -22.78 9.75
CA VAL A 400 -1.52 -23.38 10.56
C VAL A 400 -0.39 -22.42 10.87
N MET A 401 0.18 -22.57 12.05
CA MET A 401 1.48 -22.04 12.42
C MET A 401 2.49 -22.71 11.50
N VAL A 402 3.07 -21.94 10.59
CA VAL A 402 4.12 -22.42 9.71
C VAL A 402 5.47 -22.47 10.40
N LYS A 403 5.66 -21.88 11.61
CA LYS A 403 6.62 -22.35 12.64
C LYS A 403 6.63 -21.45 13.88
N ASP A 404 6.85 -22.12 15.01
CA ASP A 404 7.42 -21.66 16.29
C ASP A 404 8.83 -21.02 16.13
N ILE A 405 8.90 -19.73 15.78
CA ILE A 405 10.12 -18.95 15.49
C ILE A 405 10.95 -18.81 16.77
N GLN A 406 10.38 -18.29 17.86
CA GLN A 406 11.07 -18.15 19.15
C GLN A 406 10.30 -18.92 20.25
N ALA A 407 10.65 -20.19 20.39
CA ALA A 407 9.81 -21.17 21.07
C ALA A 407 9.26 -20.83 22.47
N GLY A 408 7.92 -20.80 22.60
CA GLY A 408 7.19 -20.70 23.87
C GLY A 408 6.27 -19.49 23.87
N SER A 409 5.97 -18.86 25.01
CA SER A 409 5.18 -17.61 25.04
C SER A 409 6.01 -16.34 24.77
N LEU A 410 7.15 -16.52 24.10
CA LEU A 410 8.11 -15.49 23.66
C LEU A 410 8.31 -15.69 22.17
N SER A 411 9.13 -14.87 21.52
CA SER A 411 8.69 -14.50 20.19
C SER A 411 9.66 -13.62 19.39
N GLY A 412 9.75 -13.68 18.03
CA GLY A 412 10.44 -12.66 17.18
C GLY A 412 9.60 -11.99 16.04
N ILE A 413 9.57 -10.63 15.97
CA ILE A 413 8.73 -9.66 15.15
C ILE A 413 8.96 -9.87 13.64
N PRO A 414 7.94 -10.13 12.82
CA PRO A 414 8.13 -10.26 11.36
C PRO A 414 7.12 -9.53 10.43
N GLN A 415 7.54 -8.46 9.77
CA GLN A 415 6.73 -7.39 9.16
C GLN A 415 7.06 -7.16 7.65
N GLU A 416 6.12 -6.71 6.78
CA GLU A 416 6.25 -6.14 5.39
C GLU A 416 5.98 -7.02 4.11
N ILE A 417 4.85 -7.79 4.01
CA ILE A 417 4.16 -8.43 2.81
C ILE A 417 4.49 -8.12 1.32
N THR A 418 5.72 -7.88 0.85
CA THR A 418 5.98 -7.14 -0.42
C THR A 418 6.29 -7.85 -1.77
N ALA A 419 5.26 -7.98 -2.61
CA ALA A 419 5.28 -7.87 -4.08
C ALA A 419 5.56 -9.01 -5.12
N VAL A 420 5.95 -10.29 -4.85
CA VAL A 420 5.91 -11.30 -5.97
C VAL A 420 5.88 -12.82 -5.67
N SER A 421 5.23 -13.57 -6.58
CA SER A 421 5.23 -15.06 -6.74
C SER A 421 4.22 -15.84 -5.86
N ASN A 422 4.52 -17.09 -5.43
CA ASN A 422 3.61 -17.92 -4.58
C ASN A 422 4.28 -18.31 -3.26
N ASN A 423 5.60 -18.45 -3.36
CA ASN A 423 6.45 -17.70 -2.48
C ASN A 423 5.84 -16.32 -2.19
N VAL A 424 5.62 -16.02 -0.91
CA VAL A 424 5.96 -14.67 -0.43
C VAL A 424 7.47 -14.66 -0.14
N PHE A 425 7.91 -13.69 0.62
CA PHE A 425 9.10 -13.72 1.44
C PHE A 425 8.59 -13.39 2.88
N PHE A 426 9.42 -13.37 3.92
CA PHE A 426 9.13 -12.97 5.33
C PHE A 426 10.37 -12.48 6.16
N THR A 427 10.61 -12.78 7.45
CA THR A 427 11.71 -12.23 8.33
C THR A 427 11.62 -12.84 9.77
N ALA A 428 12.32 -12.39 10.84
CA ALA A 428 12.08 -12.63 12.32
C ALA A 428 13.36 -12.73 13.22
N ASP A 429 13.23 -13.05 14.53
CA ASP A 429 14.28 -13.48 15.51
C ASP A 429 13.84 -14.82 16.14
N ASP A 430 14.78 -15.71 16.46
CA ASP A 430 14.55 -16.90 17.31
C ASP A 430 14.80 -16.67 18.81
N GLY A 431 15.03 -15.42 19.21
CA GLY A 431 15.45 -14.99 20.55
C GLY A 431 16.94 -15.23 20.79
N VAL A 432 17.71 -15.32 19.71
CA VAL A 432 19.12 -15.76 19.73
C VAL A 432 19.98 -14.93 18.80
N ASN A 433 19.44 -14.51 17.66
CA ASN A 433 20.18 -13.78 16.63
C ASN A 433 19.70 -12.32 16.49
N GLY A 434 18.71 -11.91 17.29
CA GLY A 434 18.11 -10.58 17.19
C GLY A 434 17.19 -10.51 15.97
N ARG A 435 16.83 -9.28 15.60
CA ARG A 435 16.30 -8.92 14.27
C ARG A 435 16.98 -9.84 13.22
N GLU A 436 16.29 -10.61 12.35
CA GLU A 436 16.97 -11.43 11.29
C GLU A 436 16.22 -11.77 9.98
N LEU A 437 17.06 -12.18 9.01
CA LEU A 437 16.90 -12.52 7.60
C LEU A 437 16.20 -13.83 7.16
N TRP A 438 15.29 -14.43 7.96
CA TRP A 438 14.65 -15.79 7.93
C TRP A 438 14.31 -16.55 6.60
N HIS A 439 13.32 -17.49 6.57
CA HIS A 439 12.85 -18.17 5.30
C HIS A 439 11.57 -19.07 5.48
N SER A 440 10.35 -18.91 4.88
CA SER A 440 9.15 -19.81 5.15
C SER A 440 8.27 -20.30 3.96
N ASP A 441 7.12 -21.04 4.11
CA ASP A 441 5.95 -21.17 3.16
C ASP A 441 4.71 -21.97 3.57
N GLY A 442 4.71 -22.79 4.62
CA GLY A 442 3.48 -23.54 4.92
C GLY A 442 3.53 -24.74 5.83
N THR A 443 4.69 -25.31 6.16
CA THR A 443 4.70 -26.64 6.79
C THR A 443 5.73 -26.91 7.89
N GLU A 444 6.52 -25.92 8.35
CA GLU A 444 7.53 -25.98 9.45
C GLU A 444 9.01 -26.33 9.11
N PRO A 445 9.39 -27.19 8.14
CA PRO A 445 10.80 -27.47 7.85
C PRO A 445 11.65 -26.25 7.49
N GLY A 446 10.98 -25.20 7.01
CA GLY A 446 11.19 -23.90 7.59
C GLY A 446 9.86 -23.17 7.67
N THR A 447 9.83 -21.86 7.52
CA THR A 447 10.40 -20.90 8.48
C THR A 447 11.79 -21.30 9.05
N VAL A 448 12.94 -20.98 8.45
CA VAL A 448 14.23 -21.11 9.16
C VAL A 448 15.21 -19.98 8.99
N MET A 449 15.97 -19.80 10.07
CA MET A 449 17.31 -19.24 10.09
C MET A 449 18.42 -20.18 9.52
N VAL A 450 19.44 -19.69 8.78
CA VAL A 450 20.80 -20.28 8.75
C VAL A 450 21.99 -19.28 8.73
N GLN A 451 22.04 -18.22 7.90
CA GLN A 451 23.29 -17.43 7.68
C GLN A 451 23.82 -16.60 8.88
N ASP A 452 25.11 -16.17 8.79
CA ASP A 452 26.04 -15.78 9.88
C ASP A 452 26.95 -14.56 9.51
N ILE A 453 26.51 -13.26 9.64
CA ILE A 453 27.42 -12.07 9.60
C ILE A 453 27.29 -10.99 10.68
N ASP A 454 26.11 -10.67 11.26
CA ASP A 454 26.02 -9.91 12.53
C ASP A 454 25.58 -10.80 13.72
N PRO A 455 26.31 -11.91 13.97
CA PRO A 455 25.91 -12.90 14.94
C PRO A 455 26.03 -12.36 16.37
N GLY A 456 24.86 -12.21 16.98
CA GLY A 456 24.59 -11.85 18.37
C GLY A 456 23.09 -11.68 18.52
N ALA A 457 22.55 -11.39 19.72
CA ALA A 457 21.19 -10.86 19.81
C ALA A 457 21.24 -9.38 19.38
N ARG A 458 21.41 -9.18 18.07
CA ARG A 458 21.74 -7.91 17.42
C ARG A 458 21.12 -7.81 16.03
N GLY A 459 21.29 -8.87 15.25
CA GLY A 459 20.88 -8.84 13.87
C GLY A 459 21.61 -7.82 13.00
N SER A 460 21.12 -7.73 11.78
CA SER A 460 21.29 -6.61 10.87
C SER A 460 19.96 -5.84 10.61
N ALA A 461 19.44 -5.23 11.69
CA ALA A 461 18.12 -4.64 11.95
C ALA A 461 17.69 -3.37 11.16
N PRO A 462 16.49 -3.21 10.56
CA PRO A 462 16.37 -2.58 9.22
C PRO A 462 15.72 -1.16 8.97
N ASN A 463 15.69 -0.66 7.72
CA ASN A 463 14.70 0.28 7.13
C ASN A 463 13.73 -0.38 6.08
N ASN A 464 13.54 0.09 4.83
CA ASN A 464 12.45 -0.35 3.90
C ASN A 464 12.92 -1.21 2.69
N LEU A 465 12.06 -2.07 2.10
CA LEU A 465 12.45 -3.17 1.18
C LEU A 465 11.71 -3.31 -0.18
N THR A 466 12.21 -4.14 -1.13
CA THR A 466 11.50 -4.33 -2.43
C THR A 466 11.58 -5.68 -3.20
N GLY A 467 10.39 -6.04 -3.73
CA GLY A 467 10.03 -7.09 -4.71
C GLY A 467 10.71 -7.07 -6.10
N LEU A 468 11.57 -8.05 -6.43
CA LEU A 468 11.97 -8.36 -7.81
C LEU A 468 11.40 -9.69 -8.29
N THR A 469 11.23 -9.89 -9.61
CA THR A 469 10.53 -11.06 -10.19
C THR A 469 10.93 -12.42 -9.59
N ASN A 470 12.23 -12.69 -9.37
CA ASN A 470 12.73 -13.96 -8.76
C ASN A 470 13.80 -13.73 -7.68
N ALA A 471 13.93 -12.50 -7.22
CA ALA A 471 14.99 -12.06 -6.33
C ALA A 471 14.45 -10.92 -5.46
N LEU A 472 15.29 -10.36 -4.59
CA LEU A 472 14.77 -9.42 -3.63
C LEU A 472 15.87 -8.51 -3.07
N LEU A 473 15.52 -7.24 -2.84
CA LEU A 473 16.46 -6.16 -2.54
C LEU A 473 16.17 -5.42 -1.23
N PHE A 474 17.26 -5.09 -0.56
CA PHE A 474 17.35 -4.58 0.81
C PHE A 474 18.67 -3.85 1.03
N SER A 475 18.76 -2.96 2.01
CA SER A 475 20.05 -2.64 2.65
C SER A 475 20.46 -3.73 3.68
N ALA A 476 21.36 -3.53 4.64
CA ALA A 476 21.58 -4.29 5.91
C ALA A 476 22.96 -3.90 6.48
N PHE A 477 23.17 -3.84 7.80
CA PHE A 477 24.50 -3.62 8.38
C PHE A 477 25.25 -4.93 8.63
N SER A 478 26.55 -4.94 8.34
CA SER A 478 27.46 -5.93 8.91
C SER A 478 28.48 -5.29 9.86
N PRO A 479 28.98 -6.02 10.88
CA PRO A 479 30.13 -5.61 11.69
C PRO A 479 31.42 -5.38 10.90
N THR A 480 31.41 -5.69 9.60
CA THR A 480 32.52 -5.64 8.67
C THR A 480 32.38 -4.57 7.57
N SER A 481 31.27 -3.84 7.52
CA SER A 481 30.96 -2.84 6.48
C SER A 481 30.11 -1.66 6.94
N GLY A 482 29.30 -1.81 7.99
CA GLY A 482 28.17 -0.92 8.19
C GLY A 482 26.97 -1.27 7.30
N THR A 483 25.98 -0.39 7.24
CA THR A 483 24.75 -0.55 6.44
C THR A 483 25.04 -0.45 4.94
N GLU A 484 24.60 -1.42 4.14
CA GLU A 484 25.03 -1.68 2.75
C GLU A 484 23.88 -2.22 1.90
N VAL A 485 24.01 -2.49 0.59
CA VAL A 485 22.94 -3.12 -0.23
C VAL A 485 23.16 -4.58 -0.53
N TRP A 486 22.06 -5.34 -0.52
CA TRP A 486 22.04 -6.78 -0.45
C TRP A 486 20.93 -7.38 -1.29
N ARG A 487 21.06 -8.69 -1.57
CA ARG A 487 20.18 -9.36 -2.52
C ARG A 487 19.98 -10.83 -2.20
N SER A 488 18.77 -11.34 -2.44
CA SER A 488 18.28 -12.63 -1.91
C SER A 488 17.42 -13.42 -2.92
N ASP A 489 17.45 -14.76 -2.88
CA ASP A 489 16.62 -15.66 -3.74
C ASP A 489 16.14 -16.99 -3.13
N GLY A 490 17.01 -17.86 -2.56
CA GLY A 490 16.55 -19.07 -1.89
C GLY A 490 17.47 -20.21 -1.43
N THR A 491 18.68 -19.99 -0.87
CA THR A 491 19.61 -21.12 -0.62
C THR A 491 20.64 -21.04 0.55
N GLU A 492 20.54 -20.14 1.56
CA GLU A 492 21.66 -19.65 2.45
C GLU A 492 22.80 -18.99 1.66
N ILE A 493 23.19 -19.66 0.57
CA ILE A 493 24.24 -19.39 -0.42
C ILE A 493 23.94 -18.24 -1.40
N GLY A 494 22.72 -17.69 -1.41
CA GLY A 494 22.26 -16.70 -2.38
C GLY A 494 21.75 -15.41 -1.75
N THR A 495 22.02 -15.24 -0.46
CA THR A 495 22.32 -13.92 0.08
C THR A 495 23.80 -13.72 0.10
N ASP A 496 24.17 -12.75 -0.69
CA ASP A 496 25.49 -12.19 -0.69
C ASP A 496 25.31 -10.69 -0.55
N LEU A 497 26.39 -10.06 -0.12
CA LEU A 497 26.58 -8.65 -0.40
C LEU A 497 26.29 -8.40 -1.86
N LEU A 498 25.35 -7.49 -2.12
CA LEU A 498 25.22 -6.96 -3.45
C LEU A 498 26.43 -6.03 -3.62
N ILE A 499 26.53 -4.95 -2.85
CA ILE A 499 27.69 -4.06 -2.84
C ILE A 499 28.10 -3.65 -1.43
N ASN A 500 29.41 -3.67 -1.15
CA ASN A 500 30.01 -2.82 -0.12
C ASN A 500 30.40 -1.53 -0.82
N ILE A 501 29.58 -0.51 -0.60
CA ILE A 501 29.74 0.82 -1.16
C ILE A 501 30.91 1.45 -0.33
N PRO A 502 32.09 1.73 -0.90
CA PRO A 502 33.34 1.74 -0.12
C PRO A 502 33.63 3.04 0.68
N ASP A 503 32.90 3.26 1.78
CA ASP A 503 32.96 4.46 2.63
C ASP A 503 34.32 4.80 3.28
N ASN A 504 34.43 6.05 3.77
CA ASN A 504 35.53 6.51 4.63
C ASN A 504 35.13 6.62 6.11
N TYR A 505 33.87 6.31 6.45
CA TYR A 505 33.34 6.35 7.81
C TYR A 505 33.53 4.98 8.49
N THR A 506 32.74 4.70 9.53
CA THR A 506 32.82 3.42 10.28
C THR A 506 31.47 2.75 10.44
N ASN A 507 30.45 3.26 9.75
CA ASN A 507 29.05 2.95 9.99
C ASN A 507 28.30 2.57 8.70
N GLY A 508 28.96 2.60 7.55
CA GLY A 508 28.39 2.20 6.27
C GLY A 508 27.55 3.29 5.64
N THR A 509 26.93 2.92 4.54
CA THR A 509 26.55 3.81 3.46
C THR A 509 25.07 4.16 3.49
N TRP A 510 24.41 3.87 4.61
CA TRP A 510 22.96 3.98 4.87
C TRP A 510 22.10 4.02 3.60
N PRO A 511 21.88 2.86 2.96
CA PRO A 511 20.94 2.78 1.88
C PRO A 511 19.53 2.73 2.42
N TYR A 512 18.75 3.74 2.06
CA TYR A 512 17.36 3.83 2.45
C TYR A 512 16.46 4.02 1.25
N GLU A 513 15.24 3.56 1.50
CA GLU A 513 14.04 3.51 0.67
C GLU A 513 14.23 2.79 -0.68
N PHE A 514 13.40 1.78 -0.86
CA PHE A 514 13.54 0.79 -1.91
C PHE A 514 12.20 0.76 -2.64
N THR A 515 12.26 0.98 -3.94
CA THR A 515 11.13 1.49 -4.84
C THR A 515 11.28 0.30 -5.90
N PRO A 516 10.23 -0.48 -6.23
CA PRO A 516 10.23 -1.26 -7.46
C PRO A 516 10.54 -0.39 -8.70
N PHE A 517 11.64 -0.65 -9.41
CA PHE A 517 11.96 0.04 -10.64
C PHE A 517 12.36 -0.87 -11.81
N ASN A 518 11.46 -0.95 -12.78
CA ASN A 518 11.51 -1.83 -13.93
C ASN A 518 11.65 -3.29 -13.51
N ASP A 519 12.78 -3.92 -13.86
CA ASP A 519 13.15 -5.27 -13.42
C ASP A 519 14.03 -5.24 -12.14
N GLY A 520 14.26 -4.05 -11.57
CA GLY A 520 15.20 -3.71 -10.50
C GLY A 520 14.60 -2.81 -9.41
N VAL A 521 15.46 -2.05 -8.73
CA VAL A 521 15.18 -1.10 -7.64
C VAL A 521 16.19 0.02 -7.70
N VAL A 522 15.86 1.18 -7.14
CA VAL A 522 16.82 2.21 -6.78
C VAL A 522 16.70 2.57 -5.29
N PHE A 523 17.69 3.30 -4.77
CA PHE A 523 17.90 3.60 -3.34
C PHE A 523 19.07 4.62 -3.22
N TRP A 524 19.48 5.07 -2.02
CA TRP A 524 20.67 5.96 -1.80
C TRP A 524 21.91 5.22 -1.31
N GLY A 525 23.13 5.78 -1.40
CA GLY A 525 24.21 5.19 -0.58
C GLY A 525 25.60 5.79 -0.64
N ASP A 526 26.15 6.16 0.53
CA ASP A 526 27.44 6.86 0.70
C ASP A 526 28.69 6.01 0.50
N ASP A 527 29.33 6.15 -0.67
CA ASP A 527 30.65 5.54 -0.93
C ASP A 527 31.85 6.29 -0.34
N GLY A 528 31.61 7.31 0.49
CA GLY A 528 32.63 8.09 1.20
C GLY A 528 33.61 8.83 0.27
N VAL A 529 33.30 8.90 -1.02
CA VAL A 529 33.94 9.68 -2.07
C VAL A 529 32.88 10.40 -2.90
N HIS A 530 31.72 9.76 -3.07
CA HIS A 530 30.60 10.05 -3.95
C HIS A 530 29.21 9.98 -3.27
N GLY A 531 29.11 9.83 -1.94
CA GLY A 531 27.94 10.21 -1.13
C GLY A 531 26.67 9.41 -1.25
N TYR A 532 25.78 9.59 -0.26
CA TYR A 532 24.42 9.06 -0.32
C TYR A 532 23.81 9.66 -1.60
N GLU A 533 23.97 9.03 -2.74
CA GLU A 533 23.44 9.51 -4.01
C GLU A 533 22.71 8.33 -4.64
N TYR A 534 21.99 8.56 -5.73
CA TYR A 534 21.11 7.54 -6.28
C TYR A 534 21.82 6.34 -6.92
N TRP A 535 21.46 5.15 -6.46
CA TRP A 535 21.94 3.88 -7.00
C TRP A 535 20.85 3.12 -7.70
N PHE A 536 21.03 2.75 -8.97
CA PHE A 536 20.26 1.68 -9.58
C PHE A 536 20.72 0.30 -9.12
N SER A 537 19.84 -0.70 -9.14
CA SER A 537 20.12 -2.13 -8.95
C SER A 537 19.11 -3.06 -9.67
N ASP A 538 19.57 -3.85 -10.63
CA ASP A 538 18.80 -4.98 -11.20
C ASP A 538 18.78 -6.24 -10.30
N GLY A 539 19.29 -6.14 -9.08
CA GLY A 539 19.51 -7.28 -8.21
C GLY A 539 20.72 -8.15 -8.59
N THR A 540 21.71 -7.60 -9.30
CA THR A 540 22.99 -8.29 -9.59
C THR A 540 24.21 -7.41 -9.37
N GLU A 541 25.35 -8.01 -8.98
CA GLU A 541 26.62 -7.29 -8.83
C GLU A 541 27.24 -6.80 -10.17
N ALA A 542 26.50 -6.79 -11.27
CA ALA A 542 26.91 -6.10 -12.49
C ALA A 542 25.92 -4.99 -12.91
N GLY A 543 24.76 -4.94 -12.25
CA GLY A 543 23.66 -4.03 -12.53
C GLY A 543 23.23 -3.20 -11.33
N THR A 544 24.00 -3.18 -10.23
CA THR A 544 23.93 -2.09 -9.25
C THR A 544 25.01 -1.05 -9.50
N TYR A 545 24.62 0.23 -9.54
CA TYR A 545 25.51 1.34 -9.83
C TYR A 545 24.84 2.69 -9.53
N LEU A 546 25.60 3.61 -8.94
CA LEU A 546 25.38 5.06 -9.03
C LEU A 546 25.94 5.55 -10.40
N LEU A 547 25.68 6.79 -10.80
CA LEU A 547 25.54 7.15 -12.22
C LEU A 547 26.68 7.97 -12.87
N ALA A 548 26.60 9.30 -13.04
CA ALA A 548 27.70 10.11 -13.65
C ALA A 548 27.64 11.64 -13.45
N ASP A 549 28.81 12.26 -13.19
CA ASP A 549 29.10 13.72 -13.26
C ASP A 549 28.15 14.67 -12.45
N ILE A 550 27.62 14.23 -11.30
CA ILE A 550 26.65 14.97 -10.42
C ILE A 550 27.37 15.80 -9.32
N ASN A 551 26.89 15.91 -8.06
CA ASN A 551 27.52 16.81 -7.08
C ASN A 551 29.02 16.48 -6.90
N PRO A 552 29.96 17.43 -7.06
CA PRO A 552 31.36 17.08 -7.16
C PRO A 552 32.26 17.77 -6.10
N GLY A 553 32.36 17.23 -4.89
CA GLY A 553 33.48 17.52 -3.98
C GLY A 553 33.62 16.67 -2.70
N TYR A 554 32.81 17.01 -1.69
CA TYR A 554 32.55 16.25 -0.47
C TYR A 554 31.33 16.92 0.25
N LEU A 555 30.21 17.12 -0.46
CA LEU A 555 29.11 18.05 -0.11
C LEU A 555 27.69 17.46 -0.25
N ASP A 556 26.69 18.27 0.02
CA ASP A 556 25.63 17.97 0.99
C ASP A 556 24.46 17.12 0.43
N GLY A 557 24.61 16.66 -0.82
CA GLY A 557 23.93 15.66 -1.68
C GLY A 557 22.49 15.19 -1.42
N ASP A 558 21.68 15.94 -0.69
CA ASP A 558 20.19 15.96 -0.61
C ASP A 558 19.74 17.41 -0.24
N ALA A 559 18.59 17.88 -0.76
CA ALA A 559 17.97 19.14 -0.34
C ALA A 559 16.85 18.95 0.69
N GLY A 560 16.33 17.72 0.89
CA GLY A 560 15.56 17.31 2.08
C GLY A 560 14.07 17.03 1.89
N SER A 561 13.54 17.10 0.66
CA SER A 561 12.13 16.80 0.33
C SER A 561 11.85 15.28 0.31
N THR A 562 10.62 14.81 0.00
CA THR A 562 10.34 13.39 -0.34
C THR A 562 9.66 13.13 -1.71
N SER A 563 9.00 14.11 -2.37
CA SER A 563 8.53 14.20 -3.80
C SER A 563 8.96 13.17 -4.90
N SER A 564 7.97 12.69 -5.70
CA SER A 564 7.97 12.30 -7.15
C SER A 564 7.78 10.86 -7.70
N ALA A 565 7.33 10.69 -8.98
CA ALA A 565 6.63 9.43 -9.37
C ALA A 565 6.22 9.08 -10.84
N GLN A 566 6.62 7.88 -11.35
CA GLN A 566 5.91 6.89 -12.26
C GLN A 566 6.22 6.54 -13.93
N LEU A 567 6.45 7.84 -15.90
CA LEU A 567 6.46 7.91 -17.44
C LEU A 567 7.67 7.40 -18.19
N GLY A 568 7.57 6.25 -18.85
CA GLY A 568 8.09 6.17 -20.23
C GLY A 568 9.47 5.57 -20.42
N GLY A 569 9.99 4.94 -19.37
CA GLY A 569 11.23 4.17 -19.27
C GLY A 569 11.57 3.74 -17.83
N ASN A 570 11.36 4.53 -16.76
CA ASN A 570 12.00 5.84 -16.63
C ASN A 570 12.23 6.34 -15.15
N LEU A 571 13.40 6.32 -14.45
CA LEU A 571 13.78 7.27 -13.34
C LEU A 571 14.65 8.57 -13.78
N LEU A 572 14.45 9.86 -13.33
CA LEU A 572 15.06 11.25 -13.43
C LEU A 572 15.16 12.03 -12.07
N PHE A 573 16.33 12.13 -11.40
CA PHE A 573 16.42 12.94 -10.16
C PHE A 573 16.28 14.44 -10.39
N ALA A 574 16.27 15.20 -9.31
CA ALA A 574 17.41 16.06 -9.06
C ALA A 574 18.80 15.65 -9.63
N GLY A 575 19.81 16.37 -9.25
CA GLY A 575 21.21 15.98 -9.37
C GLY A 575 22.01 17.14 -8.82
N ASP A 576 21.51 17.55 -7.66
CA ASP A 576 21.72 18.81 -7.00
C ASP A 576 23.25 18.90 -6.76
N ASN A 577 23.93 19.86 -7.40
CA ASN A 577 25.39 19.91 -7.65
C ASN A 577 26.07 21.28 -7.37
N GLU A 578 25.43 22.15 -6.59
CA GLU A 578 25.77 23.53 -6.18
C GLU A 578 25.85 24.54 -7.33
N THR A 579 25.87 24.12 -8.61
CA THR A 579 26.28 25.01 -9.71
C THR A 579 25.17 25.81 -10.38
N VAL A 580 23.91 25.38 -10.29
CA VAL A 580 22.73 26.20 -10.66
C VAL A 580 21.75 26.38 -9.51
N GLY A 581 22.03 25.80 -8.34
CA GLY A 581 21.06 25.67 -7.26
C GLY A 581 20.02 24.62 -7.62
N THR A 582 19.16 24.26 -6.67
CA THR A 582 18.03 23.32 -6.82
C THR A 582 17.30 23.65 -8.16
N GLU A 583 17.18 22.67 -9.09
CA GLU A 583 17.02 22.60 -10.60
C GLU A 583 16.80 21.07 -10.97
N LEU A 584 16.85 20.45 -12.19
CA LEU A 584 16.48 18.98 -12.31
C LEU A 584 17.00 18.12 -13.51
N TRP A 585 16.91 16.76 -13.48
CA TRP A 585 17.71 15.73 -14.26
C TRP A 585 17.20 14.28 -14.59
N ARG A 586 17.56 13.59 -15.69
CA ARG A 586 16.86 12.38 -16.23
C ARG A 586 17.29 10.92 -16.13
N THR A 587 18.39 10.53 -15.51
CA THR A 587 18.92 9.14 -15.37
C THR A 587 18.95 8.12 -16.54
N ASP A 588 18.02 8.08 -17.50
CA ASP A 588 18.01 7.34 -18.79
C ASP A 588 18.91 6.06 -18.81
N GLY A 589 18.58 5.10 -17.93
CA GLY A 589 19.11 3.74 -17.85
C GLY A 589 20.47 3.51 -17.20
N THR A 590 21.36 4.50 -17.18
CA THR A 590 22.81 4.24 -17.08
C THR A 590 23.64 5.51 -16.84
N PRO A 591 24.95 5.39 -16.54
CA PRO A 591 25.99 6.44 -16.61
C PRO A 591 26.11 7.16 -17.99
N ALA A 592 25.01 7.77 -18.44
CA ALA A 592 24.79 8.42 -19.73
C ALA A 592 23.44 9.15 -19.80
N GLY A 593 22.43 8.62 -19.09
CA GLY A 593 21.09 9.18 -19.05
C GLY A 593 20.85 10.16 -17.91
N THR A 594 21.68 10.09 -16.87
CA THR A 594 21.71 11.00 -15.73
C THR A 594 22.17 12.35 -16.17
N ILE A 595 21.21 13.14 -16.66
CA ILE A 595 21.46 14.47 -17.18
C ILE A 595 20.41 15.41 -16.65
N MET A 596 20.83 16.48 -15.99
CA MET A 596 20.06 17.71 -15.91
C MET A 596 19.23 17.91 -17.20
N VAL A 597 17.94 18.16 -17.07
CA VAL A 597 17.03 18.31 -18.19
C VAL A 597 16.81 19.79 -18.52
N LYS A 598 16.56 20.66 -17.54
CA LYS A 598 16.55 22.11 -17.70
C LYS A 598 17.01 22.83 -16.43
N ASP A 599 17.38 24.10 -16.63
CA ASP A 599 17.74 25.14 -15.67
C ASP A 599 16.70 26.27 -15.89
N ILE A 600 15.92 26.60 -14.86
CA ILE A 600 14.59 27.24 -14.94
C ILE A 600 14.59 28.53 -14.13
N HIS A 601 15.16 28.55 -12.93
CA HIS A 601 15.61 29.79 -12.28
C HIS A 601 16.96 30.26 -12.85
N VAL A 602 17.45 29.69 -13.96
CA VAL A 602 18.59 30.16 -14.78
C VAL A 602 19.70 30.84 -13.97
N GLY A 603 20.37 30.09 -13.09
CA GLY A 603 20.86 30.71 -11.87
C GLY A 603 21.97 30.01 -11.07
N ILE A 604 21.87 30.25 -9.76
CA ILE A 604 22.48 29.52 -8.62
C ILE A 604 21.43 29.38 -7.49
N THR A 605 20.15 29.48 -7.85
CA THR A 605 18.94 29.41 -7.03
C THR A 605 18.19 28.24 -7.65
N SER A 606 17.98 27.08 -7.01
CA SER A 606 17.16 26.74 -5.82
C SER A 606 15.69 26.45 -6.21
N SER A 607 14.86 25.73 -5.41
CA SER A 607 13.68 24.89 -5.86
C SER A 607 12.22 25.42 -5.96
N LEU A 608 11.64 25.89 -4.86
CA LEU A 608 10.19 25.98 -4.60
C LEU A 608 9.43 24.71 -5.08
N VAL A 609 9.89 23.50 -4.67
CA VAL A 609 9.44 22.19 -5.21
C VAL A 609 8.83 21.21 -4.21
N THR A 610 7.75 20.56 -4.63
CA THR A 610 7.39 19.20 -4.19
C THR A 610 6.45 18.47 -5.16
N ASP A 611 6.21 17.17 -4.93
CA ASP A 611 4.97 16.43 -5.24
C ASP A 611 5.12 15.07 -5.97
N LEU A 612 6.20 14.91 -6.73
CA LEU A 612 5.96 15.11 -8.16
C LEU A 612 5.60 13.92 -9.10
N THR A 613 4.35 13.47 -9.03
CA THR A 613 3.52 12.67 -10.01
C THR A 613 2.83 13.27 -11.49
N THR A 614 3.12 12.01 -12.15
CA THR A 614 2.89 11.27 -13.51
C THR A 614 1.41 10.90 -14.07
N PHE A 615 0.84 11.17 -15.29
CA PHE A 615 -0.65 10.94 -15.66
C PHE A 615 -1.05 10.27 -17.05
N GLY A 616 -1.95 10.78 -17.94
CA GLY A 616 -2.39 10.33 -19.29
C GLY A 616 -2.25 11.22 -20.61
N SER A 617 -1.62 12.42 -20.68
CA SER A 617 -1.28 13.20 -21.90
C SER A 617 -0.10 14.26 -21.97
N TYR A 618 0.14 15.32 -21.14
CA TYR A 618 1.25 16.35 -21.42
C TYR A 618 2.28 16.94 -20.36
N VAL A 619 2.45 16.37 -19.15
CA VAL A 619 3.54 16.30 -18.13
C VAL A 619 4.00 17.60 -17.57
N TYR A 620 3.94 17.78 -16.26
CA TYR A 620 4.05 19.10 -15.65
C TYR A 620 4.83 18.99 -14.26
N PHE A 621 5.38 20.08 -13.65
CA PHE A 621 6.18 20.19 -12.37
C PHE A 621 6.15 21.65 -11.77
N GLY A 622 6.53 21.95 -10.49
CA GLY A 622 6.24 23.23 -9.72
C GLY A 622 7.26 23.88 -8.68
N ALA A 623 7.70 25.19 -8.55
CA ALA A 623 7.80 26.30 -9.55
C ALA A 623 8.49 27.74 -9.62
N ASP A 624 9.04 28.51 -8.67
CA ASP A 624 9.64 29.89 -8.97
C ASP A 624 10.78 30.01 -10.02
N ASP A 625 10.45 30.18 -11.30
CA ASP A 625 11.39 30.47 -12.41
C ASP A 625 12.16 31.81 -12.30
N GLY A 626 11.95 32.57 -11.21
CA GLY A 626 12.56 33.87 -10.95
C GLY A 626 12.02 35.00 -11.82
N VAL A 627 11.02 34.71 -12.66
CA VAL A 627 10.29 35.64 -13.54
C VAL A 627 8.83 35.73 -13.15
N SER A 628 8.30 34.68 -12.54
CA SER A 628 6.89 34.48 -12.25
C SER A 628 6.58 34.42 -10.72
N GLY A 629 7.48 33.92 -9.86
CA GLY A 629 7.15 33.48 -8.49
C GLY A 629 6.86 31.98 -8.51
N SER A 630 6.55 31.32 -7.38
CA SER A 630 6.10 29.92 -7.38
C SER A 630 4.96 29.85 -8.38
N GLU A 631 5.18 29.19 -9.53
CA GLU A 631 4.33 29.27 -10.71
C GLU A 631 4.41 28.07 -11.73
N LEU A 632 3.55 27.01 -11.71
CA LEU A 632 3.58 25.69 -12.47
C LEU A 632 3.89 25.59 -13.97
N TRP A 633 4.48 24.43 -14.33
CA TRP A 633 4.98 24.13 -15.67
C TRP A 633 4.66 22.74 -16.27
N ARG A 634 4.17 22.69 -17.53
CA ARG A 634 3.99 21.56 -18.49
C ARG A 634 5.21 21.10 -19.36
N SER A 635 5.03 20.09 -20.25
CA SER A 635 5.97 19.58 -21.28
C SER A 635 5.53 18.43 -22.21
N ASP A 636 5.69 18.68 -23.52
CA ASP A 636 5.73 17.69 -24.62
C ASP A 636 6.85 16.62 -24.50
N GLY A 637 7.58 16.58 -23.39
CA GLY A 637 8.72 15.71 -23.12
C GLY A 637 10.04 16.38 -23.52
N THR A 638 11.13 16.10 -22.79
CA THR A 638 12.48 16.75 -22.95
C THR A 638 12.50 18.22 -22.54
N GLU A 639 13.69 18.80 -22.32
CA GLU A 639 13.95 20.25 -22.10
C GLU A 639 13.02 21.18 -22.90
N ALA A 640 12.71 20.77 -24.13
CA ALA A 640 11.90 21.54 -25.07
C ALA A 640 10.42 21.67 -24.70
N GLY A 641 9.84 20.68 -24.04
CA GLY A 641 8.47 20.80 -23.56
C GLY A 641 8.38 21.60 -22.26
N THR A 642 9.45 21.63 -21.47
CA THR A 642 9.48 22.18 -20.12
C THR A 642 9.18 23.66 -20.04
N THR A 643 7.90 23.96 -19.85
CA THR A 643 7.32 25.29 -19.94
C THR A 643 6.30 25.49 -18.85
N LEU A 644 6.27 26.66 -18.23
CA LEU A 644 5.12 27.22 -17.54
C LEU A 644 3.83 26.81 -18.27
N PHE A 645 2.83 26.24 -17.60
CA PHE A 645 1.59 25.87 -18.30
C PHE A 645 0.68 27.07 -18.48
N ALA A 646 0.22 27.60 -17.36
CA ALA A 646 -0.66 28.73 -17.27
C ALA A 646 -0.02 29.71 -16.29
N ASP A 647 -0.81 30.53 -15.61
CA ASP A 647 -0.36 31.67 -14.83
C ASP A 647 -1.59 32.23 -14.10
N ILE A 648 -1.70 31.95 -12.79
CA ILE A 648 -2.71 32.50 -11.89
C ILE A 648 -2.17 33.73 -11.17
N GLN A 649 -1.14 33.56 -10.31
CA GLN A 649 -0.69 34.69 -9.47
C GLN A 649 0.19 35.73 -10.17
N SER A 650 0.30 35.66 -11.49
CA SER A 650 0.77 36.66 -12.45
C SER A 650 1.69 37.74 -11.91
N GLY A 651 2.95 37.37 -11.65
CA GLY A 651 3.98 38.39 -11.56
C GLY A 651 5.35 37.96 -11.06
N LEU A 652 5.50 38.00 -9.74
CA LEU A 652 6.63 37.57 -8.93
C LEU A 652 6.03 37.27 -7.55
N LEU A 653 4.89 36.59 -7.57
CA LEU A 653 4.09 36.25 -6.42
C LEU A 653 3.90 34.73 -6.46
N GLU A 654 3.94 34.13 -5.29
CA GLU A 654 4.14 32.71 -5.04
C GLU A 654 2.82 32.18 -4.51
N SER A 655 2.37 31.05 -5.03
CA SER A 655 0.99 30.63 -4.79
C SER A 655 0.86 29.45 -3.81
N ASP A 656 1.81 28.50 -3.83
CA ASP A 656 2.22 27.49 -2.82
C ASP A 656 1.26 26.33 -2.31
N PRO A 657 1.75 25.07 -2.10
CA PRO A 657 0.90 23.83 -1.99
C PRO A 657 1.24 22.78 -0.83
N TYR A 658 0.52 21.63 -0.62
CA TYR A 658 0.91 20.28 0.03
C TYR A 658 -0.23 19.30 0.57
N ASP A 659 0.00 17.96 0.61
CA ASP A 659 -0.78 16.75 1.11
C ASP A 659 -1.95 16.12 0.27
N LEU A 660 -1.69 15.09 -0.61
CA LEU A 660 -2.08 14.91 -2.06
C LEU A 660 -2.46 13.48 -2.59
N THR A 661 -3.14 13.29 -3.76
CA THR A 661 -3.17 12.02 -4.60
C THR A 661 -3.94 11.96 -5.98
N ALA A 662 -3.60 11.05 -6.93
CA ALA A 662 -4.56 10.13 -7.66
C ALA A 662 -5.82 10.59 -8.47
N THR A 663 -5.98 10.26 -9.79
CA THR A 663 -7.21 10.62 -10.55
C THR A 663 -7.85 9.78 -11.69
N THR A 664 -9.12 9.99 -12.05
CA THR A 664 -9.71 9.55 -13.35
C THR A 664 -9.29 10.39 -14.53
N THR A 665 -8.66 11.53 -14.28
CA THR A 665 -9.20 12.79 -14.78
C THR A 665 -8.32 14.02 -14.74
N TYR A 666 -8.26 14.60 -13.56
CA TYR A 666 -8.63 15.98 -13.33
C TYR A 666 -7.47 16.42 -12.49
N LEU A 667 -6.61 17.17 -13.15
CA LEU A 667 -5.71 18.10 -12.54
C LEU A 667 -6.68 18.94 -11.60
N PHE A 668 -6.48 18.98 -10.26
CA PHE A 668 -7.34 19.71 -9.30
C PHE A 668 -6.63 20.28 -8.00
N PHE A 669 -6.19 21.54 -8.08
CA PHE A 669 -5.23 22.34 -7.25
C PHE A 669 -5.65 22.92 -5.86
N ILE A 670 -4.74 23.09 -4.87
CA ILE A 670 -4.73 24.24 -3.90
C ILE A 670 -3.45 25.12 -3.97
N ALA A 671 -3.52 26.39 -4.45
CA ALA A 671 -2.51 27.49 -4.38
C ALA A 671 -2.96 28.87 -5.05
N ASP A 672 -2.38 30.03 -4.66
CA ASP A 672 -2.85 31.46 -4.71
C ASP A 672 -3.27 32.14 -6.04
N ASP A 673 -4.37 32.93 -6.03
CA ASP A 673 -4.70 33.99 -7.00
C ASP A 673 -4.56 35.42 -6.48
N GLY A 674 -4.23 35.54 -5.19
CA GLY A 674 -4.07 36.78 -4.46
C GLY A 674 -5.40 37.43 -4.06
N VAL A 675 -6.51 36.70 -4.17
CA VAL A 675 -7.87 37.21 -3.91
C VAL A 675 -8.69 36.30 -2.99
N HIS A 676 -8.58 34.97 -3.05
CA HIS A 676 -9.51 34.03 -2.37
C HIS A 676 -8.89 33.17 -1.24
N GLY A 677 -7.70 33.54 -0.73
CA GLY A 677 -7.09 32.85 0.43
C GLY A 677 -6.47 31.50 0.05
N ALA A 678 -6.34 30.55 0.99
CA ALA A 678 -5.88 29.19 0.72
C ALA A 678 -7.00 28.18 0.44
N GLU A 679 -7.43 28.18 -0.86
CA GLU A 679 -9.49 27.29 -2.69
C GLU A 679 -9.32 26.32 -4.02
N LEU A 680 -10.09 25.23 -4.16
CA LEU A 680 -9.85 24.16 -5.16
C LEU A 680 -9.99 24.51 -6.67
N TRP A 681 -9.09 24.03 -7.54
CA TRP A 681 -9.01 24.07 -9.03
C TRP A 681 -10.25 23.93 -10.00
N ALA A 682 -10.34 22.90 -10.88
CA ALA A 682 -11.33 22.86 -12.00
C ALA A 682 -11.18 21.97 -13.30
N THR A 683 -10.19 21.12 -13.55
CA THR A 683 -9.86 20.56 -14.92
C THR A 683 -10.95 20.00 -15.91
N ASP A 684 -11.23 20.63 -17.07
CA ASP A 684 -11.60 19.88 -18.32
C ASP A 684 -10.29 19.37 -18.97
N GLY A 685 -9.56 20.16 -19.76
CA GLY A 685 -8.12 19.92 -19.76
C GLY A 685 -7.26 20.43 -20.89
N VAL A 686 -7.24 21.74 -21.05
CA VAL A 686 -6.36 22.56 -21.87
C VAL A 686 -6.19 23.96 -21.21
N SER A 687 -6.85 24.28 -20.08
CA SER A 687 -7.85 25.37 -20.11
C SER A 687 -8.34 26.12 -18.81
N THR A 688 -7.58 27.03 -18.22
CA THR A 688 -7.95 27.79 -16.98
C THR A 688 -9.20 28.75 -16.96
N ASN A 689 -9.60 29.22 -15.75
CA ASN A 689 -10.32 30.47 -15.32
C ASN A 689 -11.82 30.51 -14.81
N MET A 690 -11.98 30.88 -13.51
CA MET A 690 -13.10 31.43 -12.68
C MET A 690 -14.25 30.55 -12.07
N VAL A 691 -14.04 29.98 -10.86
CA VAL A 691 -15.06 29.49 -9.86
C VAL A 691 -14.77 29.77 -8.34
N ILE A 692 -14.24 28.84 -7.50
CA ILE A 692 -14.59 28.68 -6.04
C ILE A 692 -14.14 29.78 -5.03
N ASP A 693 -14.81 29.71 -3.88
CA ASP A 693 -14.77 30.43 -2.60
C ASP A 693 -15.57 29.55 -1.58
N LEU A 694 -14.94 28.71 -0.73
CA LEU A 694 -15.57 27.80 0.25
C LEU A 694 -15.94 28.59 1.49
N ASP A 695 -14.94 29.14 2.21
CA ASP A 695 -15.17 30.35 2.98
C ASP A 695 -15.13 31.55 2.02
N ASN A 696 -16.20 32.35 2.02
CA ASN A 696 -16.38 33.48 1.10
C ASN A 696 -15.77 34.79 1.67
N ASP A 697 -14.71 34.67 2.49
CA ASP A 697 -13.86 35.78 2.96
C ASP A 697 -12.43 35.58 2.42
N VAL A 698 -11.54 36.55 2.60
CA VAL A 698 -10.17 36.53 2.06
C VAL A 698 -9.21 35.65 2.89
N THR A 699 -9.67 34.46 3.31
CA THR A 699 -8.94 33.56 4.22
C THR A 699 -9.11 32.10 3.85
N ASP A 700 -7.99 31.40 3.92
CA ASP A 700 -7.76 29.95 3.93
C ASP A 700 -8.91 29.14 4.53
N SER A 701 -9.58 28.33 3.72
CA SER A 701 -10.73 27.50 4.17
C SER A 701 -10.29 26.14 4.79
N ASP A 702 -9.02 26.07 5.21
CA ASP A 702 -8.34 25.04 6.02
C ASP A 702 -8.50 23.58 5.55
N ILE A 703 -8.28 23.32 4.26
CA ILE A 703 -8.46 21.98 3.68
C ILE A 703 -7.23 21.09 3.91
N ARG A 704 -7.46 19.80 4.15
CA ARG A 704 -6.44 18.78 4.47
C ARG A 704 -6.93 17.36 4.19
N ARG A 705 -5.98 16.41 4.19
CA ARG A 705 -6.25 14.97 4.27
C ARG A 705 -7.02 14.46 3.09
N LEU A 706 -6.26 14.42 2.04
CA LEU A 706 -6.55 13.67 0.86
C LEU A 706 -6.03 12.27 1.01
N THR A 707 -6.92 11.40 1.46
CA THR A 707 -6.61 9.97 1.53
C THR A 707 -7.88 9.22 1.17
N ALA A 708 -8.44 9.41 -0.03
CA ALA A 708 -9.67 8.76 -0.47
C ALA A 708 -9.82 8.67 -2.00
N VAL A 709 -9.97 7.49 -2.59
CA VAL A 709 -9.98 7.39 -4.06
C VAL A 709 -11.27 7.96 -4.68
N GLY A 710 -11.22 8.27 -5.98
CA GLY A 710 -12.30 7.79 -6.85
C GLY A 710 -13.52 8.68 -7.14
N ASP A 711 -13.85 8.89 -8.44
CA ASP A 711 -14.67 9.95 -9.08
C ASP A 711 -15.25 11.20 -8.29
N LYS A 712 -14.99 11.49 -7.00
CA LYS A 712 -15.46 12.61 -6.18
C LYS A 712 -14.37 13.63 -5.73
N LEU A 713 -13.76 13.55 -4.53
CA LEU A 713 -12.77 14.45 -3.86
C LEU A 713 -12.15 14.06 -2.47
N TYR A 714 -12.97 14.08 -1.40
CA TYR A 714 -12.57 14.02 0.02
C TYR A 714 -11.67 15.13 0.51
N PHE A 715 -11.91 15.54 1.75
CA PHE A 715 -10.96 16.14 2.66
C PHE A 715 -11.67 16.52 3.94
N ALA A 716 -10.93 16.95 4.96
CA ALA A 716 -11.46 17.85 6.00
C ALA A 716 -11.32 19.32 5.56
N GLY A 717 -12.32 20.18 5.74
CA GLY A 717 -12.32 21.61 5.32
C GLY A 717 -13.47 22.43 5.93
N ASP A 718 -13.43 23.77 5.83
CA ASP A 718 -14.31 24.71 6.57
C ASP A 718 -14.98 25.73 5.63
N ASP A 719 -16.28 26.04 5.77
CA ASP A 719 -16.97 27.10 5.00
C ASP A 719 -17.10 28.44 5.74
N GLY A 720 -16.43 28.58 6.88
CA GLY A 720 -16.57 29.73 7.76
C GLY A 720 -17.93 29.78 8.50
N VAL A 721 -18.78 28.75 8.35
CA VAL A 721 -20.13 28.69 8.97
C VAL A 721 -20.26 27.49 9.92
N ASN A 722 -19.79 26.32 9.50
CA ASN A 722 -20.01 25.04 10.18
C ASN A 722 -18.72 24.40 10.70
N GLY A 723 -17.55 24.98 10.42
CA GLY A 723 -16.26 24.49 10.91
C GLY A 723 -15.66 23.41 10.02
N LEU A 724 -14.52 22.85 10.45
CA LEU A 724 -13.84 21.74 9.77
C LEU A 724 -14.72 20.47 9.78
N GLU A 725 -15.52 20.35 8.73
CA GLU A 725 -16.27 19.17 8.33
C GLU A 725 -15.55 18.48 7.18
N LEU A 726 -16.20 17.53 6.53
CA LEU A 726 -15.61 16.65 5.54
C LEU A 726 -16.24 16.96 4.17
N TRP A 727 -15.53 17.16 3.04
CA TRP A 727 -16.17 17.66 1.77
C TRP A 727 -15.71 17.10 0.39
N VAL A 728 -16.38 17.48 -0.75
CA VAL A 728 -16.32 16.72 -2.05
C VAL A 728 -16.52 17.45 -3.46
N SER A 729 -16.78 16.85 -4.69
CA SER A 729 -16.52 17.28 -6.15
C SER A 729 -17.06 16.56 -7.44
N ASP A 730 -17.89 17.21 -8.30
CA ASP A 730 -18.39 16.81 -9.65
C ASP A 730 -17.75 17.17 -11.10
N GLY A 731 -15.85 18.91 -11.89
CA GLY A 731 -15.39 20.33 -11.63
C GLY A 731 -16.06 21.44 -12.48
N THR A 732 -17.27 21.96 -12.13
CA THR A 732 -17.97 23.11 -12.79
C THR A 732 -19.06 23.98 -12.00
N GLU A 733 -20.22 24.30 -12.63
CA GLU A 733 -21.12 25.50 -12.65
C GLU A 733 -22.62 25.27 -12.24
N ALA A 734 -23.03 24.11 -11.70
CA ALA A 734 -24.41 23.60 -11.88
C ALA A 734 -25.30 23.18 -10.67
N GLY A 735 -24.78 22.43 -9.68
CA GLY A 735 -25.55 21.61 -8.71
C GLY A 735 -25.18 21.72 -7.21
N THR A 736 -24.96 20.57 -6.56
CA THR A 736 -23.72 20.11 -5.86
C THR A 736 -23.29 20.81 -4.52
N VAL A 737 -22.45 20.28 -3.57
CA VAL A 737 -22.84 20.30 -2.10
C VAL A 737 -21.93 20.67 -0.76
N MET A 738 -22.18 20.16 0.52
CA MET A 738 -21.66 20.27 1.98
C MET A 738 -22.23 19.19 3.02
N VAL A 739 -21.59 18.06 3.43
CA VAL A 739 -22.28 16.73 3.65
C VAL A 739 -23.34 16.83 4.70
N LYS A 740 -22.83 17.03 5.89
CA LYS A 740 -23.57 17.06 7.11
C LYS A 740 -22.57 17.66 8.08
N ASP A 741 -22.93 18.84 8.54
CA ASP A 741 -22.60 19.32 9.86
C ASP A 741 -22.79 18.16 10.86
N LEU A 742 -21.66 17.61 11.31
CA LEU A 742 -21.60 16.51 12.26
C LEU A 742 -21.74 16.96 13.71
N TYR A 743 -21.34 18.20 13.97
CA TYR A 743 -21.14 18.70 15.32
C TYR A 743 -21.79 20.08 15.57
N THR A 744 -23.00 20.26 15.04
CA THR A 744 -23.87 21.46 15.06
C THR A 744 -23.30 22.69 15.76
N GLY A 745 -22.49 23.46 15.04
CA GLY A 745 -21.99 24.78 15.45
C GLY A 745 -20.56 24.83 16.00
N ASP A 746 -19.78 23.77 15.76
CA ASP A 746 -18.32 23.66 15.81
C ASP A 746 -17.92 22.56 14.81
N GLY A 747 -16.65 22.43 14.42
CA GLY A 747 -16.22 21.44 13.41
C GLY A 747 -15.99 20.03 13.97
N SER A 748 -16.30 18.98 13.20
CA SER A 748 -16.14 17.58 13.63
C SER A 748 -14.71 17.04 13.63
N MET A 749 -13.76 17.74 12.99
CA MET A 749 -12.36 17.33 12.83
C MET A 749 -12.18 15.94 12.19
N PRO A 750 -12.61 15.76 10.92
CA PRO A 750 -12.38 14.53 10.17
C PRO A 750 -10.91 14.27 9.87
N ASP A 751 -10.52 13.00 9.84
CA ASP A 751 -9.13 12.57 9.74
C ASP A 751 -9.04 11.05 9.52
N HIS A 752 -7.89 10.53 9.07
CA HIS A 752 -7.68 9.12 8.69
C HIS A 752 -8.72 8.62 7.69
N ILE A 753 -8.75 9.27 6.55
CA ILE A 753 -9.50 8.80 5.39
C ILE A 753 -8.63 7.68 4.75
N THR A 754 -9.17 6.78 3.92
CA THR A 754 -8.33 5.83 3.13
C THR A 754 -9.04 5.47 1.82
N ALA A 755 -8.61 4.48 1.03
CA ALA A 755 -9.47 3.80 0.07
C ALA A 755 -9.07 2.46 -0.62
N VAL A 756 -10.09 1.64 -0.89
CA VAL A 756 -10.47 0.91 -2.13
C VAL A 756 -11.83 0.26 -1.83
N GLY A 757 -12.85 0.26 -2.71
CA GLY A 757 -14.20 -0.26 -2.37
C GLY A 757 -15.45 0.50 -2.83
N ASP A 758 -16.36 0.79 -1.88
CA ASP A 758 -17.56 1.63 -2.04
C ASP A 758 -18.11 2.28 -0.75
N GLN A 759 -17.27 2.80 0.15
CA GLN A 759 -17.70 3.25 1.48
C GLN A 759 -16.60 4.19 2.10
N VAL A 760 -16.84 5.16 3.02
CA VAL A 760 -15.76 6.06 3.54
C VAL A 760 -15.94 6.61 4.96
N PHE A 761 -14.82 6.90 5.55
CA PHE A 761 -14.34 6.06 6.58
C PHE A 761 -13.20 6.84 7.17
N PHE A 762 -13.47 7.46 8.30
CA PHE A 762 -12.67 8.53 8.87
C PHE A 762 -13.11 8.68 10.32
N SER A 763 -12.19 9.21 11.11
CA SER A 763 -12.41 9.55 12.50
C SER A 763 -12.93 11.00 12.61
N ALA A 764 -14.02 11.23 13.33
CA ALA A 764 -14.60 12.56 13.55
C ALA A 764 -15.43 12.62 14.84
N THR A 765 -15.80 13.83 15.26
CA THR A 765 -16.60 14.11 16.46
C THR A 765 -18.07 14.35 16.10
N GLY A 766 -18.98 13.85 16.93
CA GLY A 766 -20.41 13.90 16.66
C GLY A 766 -21.27 14.68 17.64
N ASP A 767 -22.47 15.05 17.22
CA ASP A 767 -23.44 15.80 18.04
C ASP A 767 -23.90 15.03 19.30
N GLY A 768 -23.16 15.23 20.41
CA GLY A 768 -23.39 14.60 21.71
C GLY A 768 -22.46 13.43 22.07
N ILE A 769 -21.50 13.09 21.20
CA ILE A 769 -20.55 11.98 21.31
C ILE A 769 -19.12 12.43 20.96
N GLY A 770 -18.08 11.65 21.28
CA GLY A 770 -16.68 12.05 21.06
C GLY A 770 -16.15 11.74 19.65
N LYS A 771 -14.81 11.77 19.49
CA LYS A 771 -14.15 11.32 18.25
C LYS A 771 -14.31 9.80 18.11
N GLU A 772 -15.15 9.41 17.18
CA GLU A 772 -15.49 8.05 16.79
C GLU A 772 -15.23 7.92 15.28
N LEU A 773 -15.64 6.85 14.63
CA LEU A 773 -15.52 6.64 13.18
C LEU A 773 -16.90 6.86 12.52
N TRP A 774 -17.06 7.12 11.21
CA TRP A 774 -18.32 7.70 10.67
C TRP A 774 -18.89 7.28 9.28
N VAL A 775 -20.14 6.78 9.29
CA VAL A 775 -21.30 6.95 8.35
C VAL A 775 -21.16 7.01 6.82
N THR A 776 -20.51 8.01 6.25
CA THR A 776 -21.18 8.75 5.14
C THR A 776 -21.20 8.08 3.74
N ASN A 777 -21.61 8.81 2.72
CA ASN A 777 -21.42 8.64 1.28
C ASN A 777 -21.56 9.98 0.56
N GLY A 778 -21.80 11.05 1.34
CA GLY A 778 -22.83 12.03 1.09
C GLY A 778 -23.95 12.15 2.15
N THR A 779 -24.72 13.22 2.00
CA THR A 779 -26.09 13.59 2.44
C THR A 779 -26.28 14.34 3.77
N GLU A 780 -27.44 15.03 3.94
CA GLU A 780 -28.11 15.32 5.25
C GLU A 780 -28.18 14.06 6.15
N ALA A 781 -27.95 12.90 5.54
CA ALA A 781 -28.61 11.67 5.80
C ALA A 781 -27.73 10.43 6.05
N GLY A 782 -26.40 10.45 6.08
CA GLY A 782 -25.40 11.49 6.06
C GLY A 782 -24.11 11.05 6.70
N THR A 783 -23.31 12.02 7.07
CA THR A 783 -22.33 11.86 8.13
C THR A 783 -23.07 11.54 9.45
N HIS A 784 -23.23 10.28 9.83
CA HIS A 784 -23.39 9.96 11.27
C HIS A 784 -22.49 8.78 11.70
N LEU A 785 -22.77 8.06 12.79
CA LEU A 785 -21.76 7.33 13.55
C LEU A 785 -21.44 5.90 13.08
N VAL A 786 -20.21 5.46 13.35
CA VAL A 786 -19.84 4.04 13.53
C VAL A 786 -20.58 3.47 14.74
N LYS A 787 -20.00 2.54 15.47
CA LYS A 787 -20.41 2.25 16.83
C LYS A 787 -20.31 3.53 17.65
N GLU A 788 -21.15 3.64 18.67
CA GLU A 788 -20.75 4.37 19.86
C GLU A 788 -19.72 3.48 20.59
N ILE A 789 -18.47 3.40 20.07
CA ILE A 789 -17.41 2.58 20.64
C ILE A 789 -17.16 3.03 22.07
N TYR A 790 -17.14 4.35 22.30
CA TYR A 790 -17.09 4.93 23.62
C TYR A 790 -18.43 5.60 24.02
N PRO A 791 -19.36 4.89 24.71
CA PRO A 791 -20.66 5.42 25.09
C PRO A 791 -20.64 6.77 25.85
N GLY A 792 -21.39 7.73 25.30
CA GLY A 792 -21.53 9.10 25.79
C GLY A 792 -20.55 10.08 25.14
N SER A 793 -20.12 11.09 25.90
CA SER A 793 -19.23 12.17 25.44
C SER A 793 -17.73 11.86 25.60
N GLY A 794 -17.38 10.58 25.69
CA GLY A 794 -16.02 10.13 25.39
C GLY A 794 -15.93 9.80 23.90
N GLY A 795 -14.71 9.62 23.41
CA GLY A 795 -14.45 9.18 22.04
C GLY A 795 -13.47 8.02 22.07
N ALA A 796 -13.56 7.17 21.06
CA ALA A 796 -12.72 6.00 20.86
C ALA A 796 -11.39 6.26 20.14
N TYR A 797 -11.24 7.43 19.50
CA TYR A 797 -10.05 7.82 18.73
C TYR A 797 -9.60 6.74 17.73
N PRO A 798 -10.37 6.53 16.65
CA PRO A 798 -9.94 5.68 15.56
C PRO A 798 -8.70 6.23 14.85
N GLU A 799 -7.66 5.41 14.71
CA GLU A 799 -6.38 5.76 14.08
C GLU A 799 -5.86 4.56 13.25
N GLU A 800 -4.88 4.75 12.36
CA GLU A 800 -4.25 3.64 11.60
C GLU A 800 -5.24 2.86 10.70
N LEU A 801 -6.04 3.61 9.93
CA LEU A 801 -6.97 3.08 8.93
C LEU A 801 -6.19 2.71 7.64
N THR A 802 -6.26 1.47 7.18
CA THR A 802 -5.58 0.99 5.94
C THR A 802 -6.50 0.23 4.99
N ALA A 803 -6.59 0.55 3.71
CA ALA A 803 -7.49 -0.21 2.82
C ALA A 803 -6.87 -1.53 2.33
N VAL A 804 -7.56 -2.67 2.52
CA VAL A 804 -7.09 -3.98 2.11
C VAL A 804 -8.17 -5.06 1.81
N ASN A 805 -8.46 -5.34 0.54
CA ASN A 805 -9.83 -5.70 0.12
C ASN A 805 -10.89 -4.82 0.81
N ASP A 806 -11.68 -5.40 1.73
CA ASP A 806 -13.12 -5.20 1.71
C ASP A 806 -13.65 -4.61 3.03
N LEU A 807 -12.83 -4.32 4.05
CA LEU A 807 -13.17 -3.88 5.43
C LEU A 807 -11.89 -3.49 6.19
N LEU A 808 -11.81 -2.34 6.86
CA LEU A 808 -10.52 -1.77 7.24
C LEU A 808 -10.19 -1.64 8.71
N TYR A 809 -9.17 -2.37 9.14
CA TYR A 809 -8.65 -2.35 10.49
C TYR A 809 -7.98 -1.03 10.82
N PHE A 810 -8.04 -0.75 12.11
CA PHE A 810 -7.75 0.52 12.77
C PHE A 810 -7.55 0.28 14.26
N SER A 811 -6.87 1.18 14.96
CA SER A 811 -6.83 1.21 16.44
C SER A 811 -8.04 1.96 17.00
N ALA A 812 -8.55 1.60 18.18
CA ALA A 812 -9.52 2.41 18.94
C ALA A 812 -9.66 1.99 20.41
N SER A 813 -10.35 2.80 21.21
CA SER A 813 -10.61 2.58 22.65
C SER A 813 -12.09 2.48 22.98
N ASP A 814 -12.50 1.61 23.91
CA ASP A 814 -13.87 1.60 24.45
C ASP A 814 -13.96 2.03 25.92
N SER A 815 -15.16 2.00 26.50
CA SER A 815 -15.39 2.41 27.89
C SER A 815 -14.76 1.48 28.96
N THR A 816 -14.08 0.42 28.53
CA THR A 816 -13.52 -0.66 29.35
C THR A 816 -12.07 -1.00 28.99
N ASN A 817 -11.67 -0.81 27.73
CA ASN A 817 -10.37 -1.19 27.15
C ASN A 817 -9.73 0.02 26.43
N GLY A 818 -8.39 0.08 26.38
CA GLY A 818 -7.67 1.21 25.77
C GLY A 818 -7.55 1.10 24.25
N GLY A 819 -6.57 1.79 23.67
CA GLY A 819 -6.24 1.79 22.25
C GLY A 819 -5.78 0.41 21.81
N GLU A 820 -6.76 -0.39 21.43
CA GLU A 820 -6.63 -1.77 20.99
C GLU A 820 -6.86 -1.85 19.49
N LEU A 821 -6.73 -3.04 18.92
CA LEU A 821 -7.19 -3.23 17.57
C LEU A 821 -8.72 -3.16 17.52
N TRP A 822 -9.29 -2.63 16.44
CA TRP A 822 -10.72 -2.63 16.17
C TRP A 822 -11.07 -2.98 14.73
N VAL A 823 -12.38 -3.21 14.55
CA VAL A 823 -12.88 -4.04 13.48
C VAL A 823 -14.18 -3.54 12.78
N THR A 824 -14.34 -3.63 11.43
CA THR A 824 -15.58 -3.79 10.59
C THR A 824 -15.49 -3.43 9.07
N ASP A 825 -16.59 -3.53 8.27
CA ASP A 825 -16.74 -3.12 6.83
C ASP A 825 -17.54 -1.83 6.45
N GLY A 826 -18.24 -0.98 7.20
CA GLY A 826 -18.56 -0.93 8.61
C GLY A 826 -19.59 0.17 8.97
N SER A 827 -20.06 0.24 10.24
CA SER A 827 -21.35 0.82 10.70
C SER A 827 -21.45 0.94 12.26
N GLU A 828 -22.60 0.76 12.92
CA GLU A 828 -22.86 1.03 14.36
C GLU A 828 -23.03 -0.09 15.41
N ALA A 829 -24.16 -0.81 15.51
CA ALA A 829 -24.38 -1.69 16.68
C ALA A 829 -25.40 -2.83 16.49
N GLY A 830 -25.01 -4.11 16.53
CA GLY A 830 -23.94 -4.66 15.73
C GLY A 830 -22.47 -4.72 16.18
N THR A 831 -22.10 -4.57 17.45
CA THR A 831 -20.65 -4.56 17.86
C THR A 831 -20.15 -5.32 19.09
N HIS A 832 -18.81 -5.39 19.17
CA HIS A 832 -17.93 -6.02 20.18
C HIS A 832 -16.59 -5.22 20.30
N MET A 833 -15.45 -5.85 20.69
CA MET A 833 -14.01 -5.56 20.48
C MET A 833 -13.28 -6.92 20.44
N VAL A 834 -12.46 -7.17 19.44
CA VAL A 834 -11.03 -7.59 19.44
C VAL A 834 -10.34 -8.00 20.76
N LYS A 835 -9.02 -8.34 20.71
CA LYS A 835 -8.20 -8.42 21.92
C LYS A 835 -8.26 -7.07 22.60
N ASP A 836 -8.49 -7.22 23.87
CA ASP A 836 -7.75 -6.58 24.93
C ASP A 836 -6.26 -6.97 24.84
N ILE A 837 -5.51 -6.43 23.86
CA ILE A 837 -4.15 -6.86 23.47
C ILE A 837 -3.18 -6.61 24.61
N PHE A 838 -3.41 -5.47 25.27
CA PHE A 838 -2.82 -5.11 26.54
C PHE A 838 -3.87 -5.27 27.66
N PRO A 839 -4.00 -6.45 28.31
CA PRO A 839 -5.22 -6.82 29.02
C PRO A 839 -5.61 -5.89 30.18
N GLY A 840 -6.64 -5.06 29.98
CA GLY A 840 -7.13 -4.11 30.97
C GLY A 840 -7.70 -2.85 30.33
N GLY A 841 -7.18 -1.69 30.76
CA GLY A 841 -7.57 -0.37 30.24
C GLY A 841 -6.37 0.45 29.81
N ASP A 842 -5.25 -0.22 29.57
CA ASP A 842 -4.06 0.33 28.92
C ASP A 842 -4.18 0.03 27.40
N SER A 843 -3.21 0.43 26.59
CA SER A 843 -3.29 0.40 25.11
C SER A 843 -2.12 -0.38 24.52
N SER A 844 -2.31 -0.94 23.33
CA SER A 844 -1.32 -1.78 22.65
C SER A 844 -0.63 -1.13 21.46
N TYR A 845 -0.97 0.11 21.09
CA TYR A 845 -0.23 0.86 20.06
C TYR A 845 -0.14 0.10 18.73
N VAL A 846 -1.32 -0.24 18.21
CA VAL A 846 -1.59 -0.66 16.83
C VAL A 846 -1.04 0.33 15.81
N HIS A 847 -0.26 -0.13 14.81
CA HIS A 847 0.19 0.72 13.70
C HIS A 847 0.74 -0.05 12.45
N HIS A 848 1.09 0.72 11.41
CA HIS A 848 1.71 0.37 10.12
C HIS A 848 0.99 -0.68 9.27
N ILE A 849 -0.28 -0.46 8.96
CA ILE A 849 -1.06 -1.55 8.37
C ILE A 849 -0.98 -1.57 6.83
N THR A 850 -1.06 -2.75 6.19
CA THR A 850 -0.49 -2.89 4.84
C THR A 850 -0.94 -4.08 3.98
N HIS A 851 -0.72 -3.97 2.66
CA HIS A 851 -1.00 -5.04 1.70
C HIS A 851 -0.03 -6.27 1.88
N LEU A 852 -0.47 -7.53 1.65
CA LEU A 852 0.26 -8.79 1.93
C LEU A 852 -0.24 -10.07 1.20
N VAL A 853 -1.04 -10.92 1.87
CA VAL A 853 -1.59 -12.26 1.54
C VAL A 853 -3.10 -12.15 1.27
N GLY A 854 -3.72 -12.85 0.33
CA GLY A 854 -5.15 -12.73 0.01
C GLY A 854 -6.12 -13.20 1.10
N ASP A 855 -6.32 -12.34 2.10
CA ASP A 855 -7.18 -12.41 3.30
C ASP A 855 -6.64 -12.92 4.67
N THR A 856 -5.34 -12.96 4.87
CA THR A 856 -4.65 -13.39 6.12
C THR A 856 -3.15 -12.96 6.08
N ILE A 857 -2.65 -12.42 7.19
CA ILE A 857 -2.13 -11.04 7.31
C ILE A 857 -1.04 -10.75 8.43
N ILE A 858 -0.42 -9.54 8.64
CA ILE A 858 0.80 -9.27 9.50
C ILE A 858 1.25 -7.87 10.19
N PHE A 859 0.62 -6.66 10.22
CA PHE A 859 0.72 -5.55 11.31
C PHE A 859 1.99 -4.91 12.01
N SER A 860 1.77 -4.16 13.14
CA SER A 860 2.62 -3.73 14.34
C SER A 860 1.83 -3.46 15.68
N ALA A 861 2.21 -3.99 16.88
CA ALA A 861 1.62 -3.67 18.24
C ALA A 861 2.32 -4.30 19.53
N SER A 862 2.04 -3.80 20.75
CA SER A 862 2.63 -4.10 22.09
C SER A 862 1.82 -4.99 23.06
N ASN A 863 2.47 -5.65 24.07
CA ASN A 863 1.79 -6.47 25.13
C ASN A 863 2.29 -6.38 26.58
N ASP A 864 1.32 -6.55 27.50
CA ASP A 864 1.32 -7.07 28.91
C ASP A 864 2.53 -6.81 29.85
N ASP A 865 3.40 -5.87 29.45
CA ASP A 865 4.75 -5.63 29.95
C ASP A 865 5.70 -6.85 29.84
N SER A 866 5.39 -7.95 29.15
CA SER A 866 6.32 -9.11 29.08
C SER A 866 7.26 -9.13 27.88
N VAL A 867 6.85 -8.55 26.75
CA VAL A 867 7.52 -8.74 25.44
C VAL A 867 7.71 -7.48 24.58
N GLY A 868 7.27 -6.29 25.00
CA GLY A 868 7.60 -5.03 24.30
C GLY A 868 6.57 -4.53 23.27
N GLU A 869 7.05 -3.83 22.24
CA GLU A 869 6.32 -3.30 21.07
C GLU A 869 6.75 -4.00 19.78
N GLU A 870 5.82 -4.79 19.24
CA GLU A 870 6.15 -5.95 18.46
C GLU A 870 5.09 -6.22 17.36
N LEU A 871 4.64 -7.47 17.15
CA LEU A 871 3.75 -7.95 16.06
C LEU A 871 2.63 -8.88 16.68
N TRP A 872 1.54 -9.39 16.01
CA TRP A 872 0.35 -10.21 16.51
C TRP A 872 -0.59 -10.99 15.50
N VAL A 873 -0.99 -12.31 15.58
CA VAL A 873 -1.83 -12.96 14.49
C VAL A 873 -3.12 -12.21 14.33
N SER A 874 -3.66 -12.08 13.13
CA SER A 874 -3.07 -12.23 11.82
C SER A 874 -3.90 -13.04 10.80
N ASP A 875 -4.97 -13.79 11.09
CA ASP A 875 -5.83 -14.39 10.03
C ASP A 875 -7.24 -13.83 9.93
N GLY A 876 -8.11 -14.11 10.91
CA GLY A 876 -9.35 -13.41 11.08
C GLY A 876 -9.45 -12.58 12.35
N THR A 877 -9.65 -13.10 13.58
CA THR A 877 -10.50 -12.32 14.50
C THR A 877 -10.37 -12.29 16.06
N ASP A 878 -10.53 -13.30 16.94
CA ASP A 878 -10.17 -13.29 18.43
C ASP A 878 -9.83 -14.70 18.92
N ALA A 879 -10.79 -15.61 18.86
CA ALA A 879 -10.56 -17.01 19.15
C ALA A 879 -9.50 -17.60 18.24
N GLY A 880 -9.20 -17.00 17.08
CA GLY A 880 -8.03 -17.26 16.25
C GLY A 880 -6.68 -16.76 16.80
N THR A 881 -6.60 -16.15 17.99
CA THR A 881 -5.93 -14.83 17.99
C THR A 881 -5.08 -14.37 19.21
N MET A 882 -4.05 -13.51 18.99
CA MET A 882 -2.68 -14.03 19.27
C MET A 882 -1.54 -12.97 19.05
N LEU A 883 -0.39 -12.95 19.77
CA LEU A 883 0.77 -11.99 19.69
C LEU A 883 1.94 -12.47 18.82
N PHE A 884 2.85 -11.62 18.36
CA PHE A 884 3.90 -11.93 17.38
C PHE A 884 5.15 -11.03 17.44
N ALA A 885 5.56 -10.39 18.56
CA ALA A 885 6.82 -10.82 19.26
C ALA A 885 7.90 -9.95 19.92
N ASP A 886 8.59 -10.42 20.97
CA ASP A 886 9.94 -9.92 21.38
C ASP A 886 11.16 -10.16 20.41
N LEU A 887 11.31 -9.51 19.21
CA LEU A 887 12.65 -9.48 18.50
C LEU A 887 13.72 -8.88 19.40
N SER A 888 13.26 -8.14 20.41
CA SER A 888 13.99 -7.73 21.58
C SER A 888 13.80 -8.75 22.71
N PRO A 889 14.39 -9.97 22.66
CA PRO A 889 14.09 -11.08 23.59
C PRO A 889 14.53 -10.87 25.05
N GLU A 890 14.98 -9.65 25.38
CA GLU A 890 15.18 -9.20 26.74
C GLU A 890 13.85 -8.64 27.28
N PRO A 891 13.37 -9.07 28.46
CA PRO A 891 12.07 -8.63 28.98
C PRO A 891 11.91 -7.11 29.01
N TYR A 892 10.72 -6.61 28.65
CA TYR A 892 10.37 -5.19 28.53
C TYR A 892 11.09 -4.40 27.43
N ALA A 893 11.84 -5.05 26.55
CA ALA A 893 12.52 -4.35 25.46
C ALA A 893 11.63 -4.33 24.22
N SER A 894 11.64 -3.19 23.52
CA SER A 894 10.96 -2.96 22.25
C SER A 894 11.98 -2.80 21.13
N PHE A 895 11.55 -2.98 19.88
CA PHE A 895 12.45 -3.00 18.72
C PHE A 895 11.97 -2.14 17.54
N TYR A 896 10.90 -1.37 17.72
CA TYR A 896 10.38 -0.35 16.80
C TYR A 896 10.06 -0.83 15.35
N PRO A 897 9.01 -1.64 15.24
CA PRO A 897 8.19 -1.97 14.06
C PRO A 897 7.76 -0.93 12.99
N GLU A 898 8.54 -0.57 11.95
CA GLU A 898 8.07 0.36 10.86
C GLU A 898 8.17 -0.17 9.39
N GLY A 899 7.64 0.59 8.41
CA GLY A 899 7.99 0.53 6.96
C GLY A 899 7.18 -0.39 6.03
N LEU A 900 5.95 -0.71 6.41
CA LEU A 900 5.35 -1.98 6.00
C LEU A 900 4.71 -1.91 4.58
N THR A 901 4.95 -2.94 3.76
CA THR A 901 4.93 -2.89 2.28
C THR A 901 4.49 -4.25 1.68
N ALA A 902 4.24 -4.30 0.36
CA ALA A 902 3.06 -4.99 -0.15
C ALA A 902 3.02 -5.61 -1.57
N VAL A 903 3.02 -4.81 -2.64
CA VAL A 903 2.02 -4.99 -3.73
C VAL A 903 2.23 -6.26 -4.61
N ASN A 904 1.53 -7.36 -4.28
CA ASN A 904 1.65 -8.77 -4.79
C ASN A 904 2.56 -9.75 -3.99
N GLY A 905 2.78 -9.52 -2.69
CA GLY A 905 3.20 -10.52 -1.70
C GLY A 905 4.69 -10.96 -1.63
N ARG A 906 5.56 -10.38 -0.77
CA ARG A 906 6.94 -10.83 -0.40
C ARG A 906 7.70 -10.11 0.79
N LEU A 907 7.75 -10.63 2.04
CA LEU A 907 8.13 -9.93 3.31
C LEU A 907 9.62 -9.85 3.76
N PHE A 908 9.85 -9.00 4.80
CA PHE A 908 10.77 -7.87 4.89
C PHE A 908 11.04 -7.25 6.33
N PHE A 909 10.57 -6.02 6.66
CA PHE A 909 10.58 -5.17 7.88
C PHE A 909 11.64 -4.06 7.95
N THR A 910 11.30 -2.88 8.51
CA THR A 910 12.24 -1.97 9.24
C THR A 910 12.39 -2.38 10.72
N GLY A 911 13.35 -1.75 11.41
CA GLY A 911 13.30 -1.46 12.83
C GLY A 911 14.65 -1.47 13.54
N GLU A 912 14.65 -1.01 14.80
CA GLU A 912 15.88 -0.84 15.57
C GLU A 912 16.27 -2.10 16.37
N ASP A 913 17.54 -2.51 16.29
CA ASP A 913 18.18 -3.30 17.33
C ASP A 913 19.08 -2.42 18.24
N PRO A 914 19.14 -2.67 19.58
CA PRO A 914 19.98 -2.03 20.59
C PRO A 914 21.48 -1.85 20.32
N ILE A 915 22.06 -2.40 19.26
CA ILE A 915 23.50 -2.44 19.04
C ILE A 915 23.92 -2.17 17.58
N SER A 916 23.07 -2.28 16.57
CA SER A 916 23.42 -2.09 15.14
C SER A 916 22.82 -0.85 14.48
N GLY A 917 21.53 -0.56 14.71
CA GLY A 917 20.81 0.60 14.16
C GLY A 917 19.56 0.18 13.39
N GLY A 918 19.14 1.03 12.45
CA GLY A 918 18.17 0.74 11.38
C GLY A 918 18.88 0.59 10.02
N GLU A 919 18.53 -0.45 9.27
CA GLU A 919 19.33 -1.09 8.20
C GLU A 919 18.52 -1.57 6.96
N VAL A 920 18.21 -2.87 6.70
CA VAL A 920 17.67 -3.59 5.48
C VAL A 920 17.49 -5.14 5.67
N TRP A 921 16.35 -5.87 5.35
CA TRP A 921 16.26 -7.32 4.91
C TRP A 921 14.91 -8.09 4.64
N ILE A 922 14.94 -9.46 4.47
CA ILE A 922 14.06 -10.33 3.64
C ILE A 922 14.17 -11.86 3.92
N VAL A 923 13.40 -12.76 3.23
CA VAL A 923 13.34 -14.27 3.43
C VAL A 923 12.62 -15.12 2.34
N GLU A 924 13.15 -16.10 1.58
CA GLU A 924 12.35 -16.77 0.47
C GLU A 924 11.26 -17.83 0.85
N PHE A 925 10.38 -18.21 -0.10
CA PHE A 925 9.30 -19.23 0.09
C PHE A 925 8.97 -20.35 -0.97
N ASP A 926 9.36 -20.42 -2.26
CA ASP A 926 9.00 -21.62 -3.09
C ASP A 926 9.59 -22.90 -2.48
N THR A 927 10.74 -22.72 -1.81
CA THR A 927 11.67 -23.82 -1.58
C THR A 927 11.70 -24.32 -0.14
N LEU A 928 10.83 -25.27 0.22
CA LEU A 928 10.96 -26.11 1.43
C LEU A 928 12.32 -26.88 1.46
N PRO A 929 13.09 -26.89 2.58
CA PRO A 929 13.09 -25.90 3.62
C PRO A 929 13.73 -24.65 3.05
N TYR A 930 13.14 -23.56 3.41
CA TYR A 930 13.60 -22.23 3.15
C TYR A 930 14.64 -22.00 4.28
N LYS A 931 15.77 -21.30 4.03
CA LYS A 931 16.99 -21.30 4.90
C LYS A 931 17.82 -19.99 4.91
N LEU A 932 17.78 -19.24 6.04
CA LEU A 932 18.18 -17.81 6.14
C LEU A 932 19.57 -17.41 5.72
N TYR A 933 19.69 -16.09 5.76
CA TYR A 933 20.27 -15.26 4.75
C TYR A 933 20.98 -14.01 5.30
N LEU A 934 21.37 -13.97 6.59
CA LEU A 934 22.18 -12.96 7.33
C LEU A 934 23.48 -12.58 6.58
N PRO A 935 23.49 -11.55 5.75
CA PRO A 935 23.81 -11.70 4.34
C PRO A 935 25.33 -11.67 4.12
N THR A 936 25.89 -12.39 3.14
CA THR A 936 27.34 -12.70 3.23
C THR A 936 28.32 -11.54 2.92
N ILE A 937 28.62 -10.69 3.90
CA ILE A 937 29.92 -10.00 4.06
C ILE A 937 30.77 -10.77 5.07
N ILE A 938 31.85 -11.42 4.62
CA ILE A 938 33.01 -11.67 5.49
C ILE A 938 34.35 -11.51 4.73
N LYS A 939 34.93 -10.30 4.82
CA LYS A 939 36.37 -9.94 4.75
C LYS A 939 37.18 -9.97 3.44
#